data_AF-K9RZL8-F1
#
_entry.id   AF-K9RZL8-F1
#
_cell.length_a   1.000
_cell.length_b   1.000
_cell.length_c   1.000
_cell.angle_alpha   90.00
_cell.angle_beta   90.00
_cell.angle_gamma   90.00
#
_symmetry.space_group_name_H-M   'P 1'
#
loop_
_entity.id
_entity.type
_entity.pdbx_description
1 polymer ?
#
loop_
_entity_poly.entity_id
_entity_poly.type
_entity_poly.pdbx_seq_one_letter_code
_entity_poly.pdbx_strand_id
1 'polypeptide(L)'
;MEFEQGLEAVDNTVFQKTGRRLGQVERLVLTGCWQNKTYDEISEAAGYSLSYINRTVAPKLWQTLSSVLEERVNKKNIRFCLERHWHNQRLAQTSSALPQANIPKPPLSPELWPSLSASSSPESSPSIDQMVDWGEAMDVSLFYGRQQEISILSQWIVQDRCRLVGILGLGGMGKTVLSIKLAQTVQDQFEAIIWRTVRNAPTLKNLLEDIIPLLSHQQQIQGDIGALLELFRQSRCLLILDNLETILDSRNAGRFRPDYEDYGELLRLGSETPHQSCILLTSRERPIEIGILASTEAKVRLWRLEGSWEIAQAILQAKNIDSSLAVQQQLSSRYSHCPLILKIVATSIQDLFAGDVAAFLEEDTLVFNGIRRLLDQQFQRLTPLELSVMYWLAIGREGLGLDVLLGLILTPLPKRKLLETLEALTNRCLIEKQANGYTQQPVVMEYVTDVLVEQVTAELLTGELNLFLSHALLQASSKDYIRSTQIRLILQPIGINLQSQFPTAVSLHQHMHHILQQIRDTGPGASYGAGNLLNLMQTLELDLTGADFSGLTIAQADLQNARLHRVNFHQASFSYVLFAESFNSPYVSALSPDNRYLAMTGPDGLVHMWDVTTGQRQLTLAAHQGLALGVAFSPTSEVLATASFDRTLKFWQIPTGVCLQVISTPAPIWSGCYSIDGQLFFLGLEDGRIQVWDVNHNQGVQEFSAHEATVASLAIHPQGTVLASSGYDRCIKLWHLPSRTCLYQLTAHSDNVWKVAFSPDGTVLATAGFDGVARLWDAAGLDTIPDSPNLDSSQILPLPCRHTLSLHRGQLLGLSFSPDGSLVATAGQDSLIRLWQVSTGQPVATLAGHRDLIWSVVFSQDGQSLYSVSNNEIKFWSVAARLCERTLYGLSVTCRTLAIHPAGTRLITGSNDRQIRLWDLISGHSPRILSGHTGPIICLTLCGDGSTLASIDDEGILKLWDLETGICRHTCKTGLVALYVSGSHHSDFPFIAISSTAKVIQLWNYRTAELFRTLEIPKSLGHPHVVTIHPHQPLIATGHHTGQLYLWHLTADQPHQTLSGQANKPWTIAFHPDQPLIASGGDDCTVSVWNYQTNTALLTLVGHTAAVAWVAFNSDGRLVASGAGDNTVRIWDVTTGQCLHTLTDHQAKVTAVAFSPRPLPGYDCPNLLISSSFDETIRLWDADTGTCLKILRPDRIYEGMNLVNASGLTEAEKLTLQTLGAIIS
;
A
#
# COMPACT_ATOMS: atom_id res chain seq x y z
N MET A 1 32.30 13.12 -9.64
CA MET A 1 33.18 13.39 -10.79
C MET A 1 32.54 14.47 -11.65
N GLU A 2 33.28 15.52 -12.04
CA GLU A 2 32.81 16.41 -13.11
C GLU A 2 32.93 15.70 -14.46
N PHE A 3 31.87 15.70 -15.27
CA PHE A 3 31.77 14.93 -16.51
C PHE A 3 32.95 15.15 -17.47
N GLU A 4 33.48 16.38 -17.53
CA GLU A 4 34.61 16.73 -18.40
C GLU A 4 35.88 15.92 -18.08
N GLN A 5 36.15 15.66 -16.80
CA GLN A 5 37.30 14.86 -16.37
C GLN A 5 37.16 13.38 -16.76
N GLY A 6 35.92 12.87 -16.76
CA GLY A 6 35.64 11.48 -17.16
C GLY A 6 35.67 11.30 -18.66
N LEU A 7 35.16 12.29 -19.39
CA LEU A 7 35.21 12.31 -20.85
C LEU A 7 36.66 12.36 -21.34
N GLU A 8 37.52 13.17 -20.73
CA GLU A 8 38.93 13.27 -21.10
C GLU A 8 39.71 11.98 -20.82
N ALA A 9 39.47 11.34 -19.67
CA ALA A 9 40.09 10.05 -19.34
C ALA A 9 39.70 8.96 -20.35
N VAL A 10 38.42 8.90 -20.74
CA VAL A 10 37.93 7.95 -21.75
C VAL A 10 38.52 8.24 -23.12
N ASP A 11 38.51 9.50 -23.53
CA ASP A 11 39.04 9.91 -24.82
C ASP A 11 40.55 9.61 -24.93
N ASN A 12 41.30 9.79 -23.83
CA ASN A 12 42.70 9.38 -23.73
C ASN A 12 42.87 7.85 -23.83
N THR A 13 42.01 7.09 -23.18
CA THR A 13 42.09 5.61 -23.16
C THR A 13 41.70 5.02 -24.53
N VAL A 14 40.67 5.57 -25.17
CA VAL A 14 40.29 5.22 -26.55
C VAL A 14 41.43 5.57 -27.50
N PHE A 15 42.03 6.75 -27.37
CA PHE A 15 43.18 7.14 -28.20
C PHE A 15 44.39 6.21 -28.01
N GLN A 16 44.70 5.80 -26.78
CA GLN A 16 45.81 4.87 -26.50
C GLN A 16 45.60 3.49 -27.13
N LYS A 17 44.38 2.95 -27.12
CA LYS A 17 44.09 1.61 -27.66
C LYS A 17 43.75 1.58 -29.14
N THR A 18 43.12 2.62 -29.69
CA THR A 18 42.62 2.63 -31.07
C THR A 18 43.30 3.66 -31.96
N GLY A 19 44.19 4.51 -31.43
CA GLY A 19 44.87 5.59 -32.18
C GLY A 19 43.95 6.73 -32.64
N ARG A 20 42.67 6.72 -32.25
CA ARG A 20 41.62 7.65 -32.68
C ARG A 20 40.98 8.32 -31.46
N ARG A 21 40.73 9.63 -31.56
CA ARG A 21 39.95 10.40 -30.59
C ARG A 21 38.45 10.30 -30.87
N LEU A 22 37.62 10.44 -29.84
CA LEU A 22 36.17 10.46 -29.95
C LEU A 22 35.74 11.67 -30.80
N GLY A 23 34.90 11.40 -31.80
CA GLY A 23 34.33 12.43 -32.66
C GLY A 23 33.34 13.32 -31.91
N GLN A 24 33.03 14.50 -32.47
CA GLN A 24 32.13 15.47 -31.85
C GLN A 24 30.74 14.88 -31.53
N VAL A 25 30.18 14.07 -32.44
CA VAL A 25 28.88 13.42 -32.26
C VAL A 25 28.93 12.32 -31.18
N GLU A 26 30.04 11.58 -31.09
CA GLU A 26 30.24 10.56 -30.06
C GLU A 26 30.34 11.19 -28.66
N ARG A 27 31.03 12.33 -28.56
CA ARG A 27 31.09 13.12 -27.33
C ARG A 27 29.72 13.65 -26.93
N LEU A 28 28.93 14.18 -27.86
CA LEU A 28 27.55 14.65 -27.60
C LEU A 28 26.63 13.51 -27.13
N VAL A 29 26.77 12.31 -27.72
CA VAL A 29 26.04 11.12 -27.27
C VAL A 29 26.43 10.74 -25.84
N LEU A 30 27.72 10.79 -25.48
CA LEU A 30 28.17 10.55 -24.10
C LEU A 30 27.65 11.61 -23.13
N THR A 31 27.70 12.90 -23.50
CA THR A 31 27.19 14.00 -22.68
C THR A 31 25.69 13.85 -22.43
N GLY A 32 24.93 13.57 -23.49
CA GLY A 32 23.49 13.34 -23.38
C GLY A 32 23.16 12.12 -22.54
N CYS A 33 23.89 11.01 -22.70
CA CYS A 33 23.69 9.81 -21.88
C CYS A 33 24.07 10.06 -20.41
N TRP A 34 25.11 10.83 -20.13
CA TRP A 34 25.50 11.22 -18.77
C TRP A 34 24.44 12.08 -18.07
N GLN A 35 23.72 12.90 -18.84
CA GLN A 35 22.59 13.71 -18.39
C GLN A 35 21.25 12.95 -18.40
N ASN A 36 21.26 11.63 -18.62
CA ASN A 36 20.06 10.78 -18.73
C ASN A 36 19.07 11.16 -19.86
N LYS A 37 19.53 11.86 -20.91
CA LYS A 37 18.68 12.25 -22.04
C LYS A 37 18.32 11.09 -22.97
N THR A 38 17.16 11.13 -23.61
CA THR A 38 16.76 10.16 -24.65
C THR A 38 17.57 10.35 -25.94
N TYR A 39 17.66 9.34 -26.83
CA TYR A 39 18.36 9.55 -28.11
C TYR A 39 17.67 10.61 -28.99
N ASP A 40 16.37 10.82 -28.77
CA ASP A 40 15.57 11.83 -29.44
C ASP A 40 16.01 13.24 -29.01
N GLU A 41 16.05 13.50 -27.70
CA GLU A 41 16.57 14.74 -27.12
C GLU A 41 18.03 15.02 -27.51
N ILE A 42 18.86 13.99 -27.60
CA ILE A 42 20.26 14.13 -28.06
C ILE A 42 20.30 14.49 -29.55
N SER A 43 19.39 13.93 -30.35
CA SER A 43 19.32 14.19 -31.78
C SER A 43 18.85 15.62 -32.08
N GLU A 44 17.84 16.11 -31.34
CA GLU A 44 17.37 17.50 -31.42
C GLU A 44 18.45 18.49 -30.97
N ALA A 45 19.12 18.22 -29.84
CA ALA A 45 20.16 19.10 -29.31
C ALA A 45 21.42 19.14 -30.19
N ALA A 46 21.72 18.07 -30.93
CA ALA A 46 22.90 17.95 -31.79
C ALA A 46 22.64 18.31 -33.26
N GLY A 47 21.38 18.48 -33.67
CA GLY A 47 21.01 18.77 -35.06
C GLY A 47 21.21 17.60 -36.04
N TYR A 48 21.21 16.35 -35.54
CA TYR A 48 21.36 15.14 -36.36
C TYR A 48 20.06 14.32 -36.35
N SER A 49 19.82 13.51 -37.38
CA SER A 49 18.62 12.65 -37.40
C SER A 49 18.71 11.54 -36.35
N LEU A 50 17.57 11.26 -35.68
CA LEU A 50 17.45 10.18 -34.70
C LEU A 50 17.94 8.83 -35.24
N SER A 51 17.65 8.54 -36.52
CA SER A 51 18.13 7.32 -37.19
C SER A 51 19.65 7.25 -37.27
N TYR A 52 20.34 8.37 -37.51
CA TYR A 52 21.79 8.42 -37.59
C TYR A 52 22.47 8.20 -36.23
N ILE A 53 21.93 8.80 -35.17
CA ILE A 53 22.45 8.60 -33.82
C ILE A 53 22.19 7.17 -33.33
N ASN A 54 20.95 6.70 -33.44
CA ASN A 54 20.54 5.42 -32.84
C ASN A 54 21.04 4.19 -33.62
N ARG A 55 21.05 4.23 -34.96
CA ARG A 55 21.42 3.05 -35.77
C ARG A 55 22.90 3.00 -36.17
N THR A 56 23.60 4.14 -36.17
CA THR A 56 24.97 4.21 -36.70
C THR A 56 26.00 4.67 -35.68
N VAL A 57 25.79 5.78 -34.98
CA VAL A 57 26.80 6.35 -34.08
C VAL A 57 26.84 5.64 -32.73
N ALA A 58 25.70 5.52 -32.05
CA ALA A 58 25.64 4.95 -30.71
C ALA A 58 26.05 3.47 -30.64
N PRO A 59 25.63 2.57 -31.54
CA PRO A 59 26.04 1.15 -31.49
C PRO A 59 27.55 0.96 -31.68
N LYS A 60 28.15 1.71 -32.63
CA LYS A 60 29.61 1.69 -32.87
C LYS A 60 30.38 2.25 -31.69
N LEU A 61 29.86 3.30 -31.05
CA LEU A 61 30.45 3.88 -29.86
C LEU A 61 30.45 2.88 -28.69
N TRP A 62 29.34 2.19 -28.44
CA TRP A 62 29.25 1.20 -27.36
C TRP A 62 30.13 -0.03 -27.60
N GLN A 63 30.23 -0.51 -28.84
CA GLN A 63 31.19 -1.57 -29.18
C GLN A 63 32.62 -1.14 -28.94
N THR A 64 32.99 0.07 -29.40
CA THR A 64 34.33 0.62 -29.18
C THR A 64 34.64 0.75 -27.69
N LEU A 65 33.74 1.37 -26.91
CA LEU A 65 33.95 1.54 -25.47
C LEU A 65 33.97 0.21 -24.71
N SER A 66 33.16 -0.77 -25.11
CA SER A 66 33.19 -2.10 -24.48
C SER A 66 34.53 -2.81 -24.71
N SER A 67 35.10 -2.66 -25.93
CA SER A 67 36.40 -3.23 -26.25
C SER A 67 37.56 -2.50 -25.55
N VAL A 68 37.48 -1.18 -25.42
CA VAL A 68 38.54 -0.36 -24.81
C VAL A 68 38.57 -0.55 -23.30
N LEU A 69 37.40 -0.58 -22.65
CA LEU A 69 37.25 -0.73 -21.20
C LEU A 69 37.23 -2.18 -20.72
N GLU A 70 37.26 -3.15 -21.64
CA GLU A 70 37.25 -4.60 -21.36
C GLU A 70 36.06 -5.05 -20.48
N GLU A 71 34.94 -4.33 -20.58
CA GLU A 71 33.67 -4.60 -19.89
C GLU A 71 32.52 -4.23 -20.83
N ARG A 72 31.34 -4.86 -20.70
CA ARG A 72 30.20 -4.56 -21.58
C ARG A 72 29.61 -3.20 -21.25
N VAL A 73 29.75 -2.22 -22.14
CA VAL A 73 29.28 -0.84 -21.97
C VAL A 73 28.04 -0.59 -22.83
N ASN A 74 27.04 0.05 -22.25
CA ASN A 74 25.81 0.50 -22.88
C ASN A 74 25.32 1.81 -22.22
N LYS A 75 24.25 2.39 -22.77
CA LYS A 75 23.68 3.66 -22.28
C LYS A 75 23.35 3.67 -20.78
N LYS A 76 22.95 2.55 -20.19
CA LYS A 76 22.52 2.47 -18.77
C LYS A 76 23.68 2.31 -17.80
N ASN A 77 24.80 1.73 -18.21
CA ASN A 77 25.92 1.42 -17.31
C ASN A 77 27.18 2.25 -17.58
N ILE A 78 27.22 3.06 -18.65
CA ILE A 78 28.38 3.88 -19.01
C ILE A 78 28.89 4.71 -17.83
N ARG A 79 28.01 5.37 -17.07
CA ARG A 79 28.41 6.20 -15.92
C ARG A 79 29.22 5.41 -14.89
N PHE A 80 28.74 4.23 -14.51
CA PHE A 80 29.39 3.38 -13.53
C PHE A 80 30.72 2.82 -14.06
N CYS A 81 30.76 2.39 -15.32
CA CYS A 81 31.99 1.92 -15.96
C CYS A 81 33.06 3.02 -16.03
N LEU A 82 32.68 4.27 -16.30
CA LEU A 82 33.61 5.41 -16.35
C LEU A 82 34.13 5.80 -14.97
N GLU A 83 33.27 5.84 -13.95
CA GLU A 83 33.66 6.12 -12.57
C GLU A 83 34.65 5.06 -12.05
N ARG A 84 34.39 3.78 -12.32
CA ARG A 84 35.28 2.66 -11.95
C ARG A 84 36.64 2.75 -12.64
N HIS A 85 36.66 3.02 -13.95
CA HIS A 85 37.90 3.10 -14.71
C HIS A 85 38.76 4.29 -14.30
N TRP A 86 38.13 5.44 -14.02
CA TRP A 86 38.83 6.62 -13.50
C TRP A 86 39.44 6.37 -12.12
N HIS A 87 38.71 5.71 -11.21
CA HIS A 87 39.23 5.34 -9.90
C HIS A 87 40.44 4.40 -10.00
N ASN A 88 40.39 3.41 -10.91
CA ASN A 88 41.50 2.48 -11.14
C ASN A 88 42.74 3.16 -11.74
N GLN A 89 42.57 4.09 -12.70
CA GLN A 89 43.70 4.88 -13.23
C GLN A 89 44.31 5.79 -12.16
N ARG A 90 43.50 6.38 -11.27
CA ARG A 90 44.00 7.23 -10.19
C ARG A 90 44.77 6.42 -9.15
N LEU A 91 44.30 5.22 -8.80
CA LEU A 91 45.02 4.28 -7.93
C LEU A 91 46.39 3.91 -8.52
N ALA A 92 46.45 3.65 -9.83
CA ALA A 92 47.69 3.37 -10.55
C ALA A 92 48.65 4.58 -10.64
N GLN A 93 48.13 5.82 -10.67
CA GLN A 93 48.92 7.05 -10.65
C GLN A 93 49.38 7.45 -9.22
N THR A 94 48.62 7.12 -8.17
CA THR A 94 49.06 7.32 -6.77
C THR A 94 50.14 6.34 -6.32
N SER A 95 50.31 5.21 -7.01
CA SER A 95 51.40 4.26 -6.72
C SER A 95 52.77 4.66 -7.29
N SER A 96 52.89 5.75 -8.07
CA SER A 96 54.15 6.13 -8.72
C SER A 96 54.75 7.47 -8.26
N ALA A 97 54.28 8.08 -7.18
CA ALA A 97 54.87 9.32 -6.67
C ALA A 97 54.68 9.52 -5.16
N LEU A 98 55.57 8.94 -4.35
CA LEU A 98 55.94 9.52 -3.06
C LEU A 98 57.47 9.59 -2.95
N PRO A 99 58.06 10.78 -2.69
CA PRO A 99 59.48 10.97 -2.52
C PRO A 99 59.98 10.55 -1.13
N GLN A 100 61.24 10.14 -1.10
CA GLN A 100 62.06 9.89 0.08
C GLN A 100 62.23 11.16 0.93
N ALA A 101 62.07 11.04 2.25
CA ALA A 101 62.79 11.87 3.22
C ALA A 101 62.99 11.12 4.55
N ASN A 102 64.26 11.09 4.96
CA ASN A 102 64.87 10.42 6.10
C ASN A 102 64.43 10.93 7.47
N ILE A 103 64.18 10.03 8.43
CA ILE A 103 64.63 10.11 9.84
C ILE A 103 64.90 8.65 10.31
N PRO A 104 65.77 8.37 11.31
CA PRO A 104 67.05 7.67 11.17
C PRO A 104 67.03 6.17 11.56
N LYS A 105 67.95 5.40 10.96
CA LYS A 105 68.47 4.08 11.43
C LYS A 105 69.83 4.32 12.12
N PRO A 106 70.41 3.45 12.99
CA PRO A 106 70.51 1.97 12.85
C PRO A 106 70.52 1.20 14.22
N PRO A 107 70.90 -0.09 14.34
CA PRO A 107 71.29 -1.12 13.32
C PRO A 107 70.37 -2.37 13.32
N LEU A 108 70.04 -3.02 12.20
CA LEU A 108 70.84 -3.86 11.28
C LEU A 108 71.41 -5.16 11.92
N SER A 109 70.60 -6.23 11.86
CA SER A 109 70.79 -7.52 11.12
C SER A 109 72.21 -7.89 10.66
N PRO A 110 72.62 -9.18 10.49
CA PRO A 110 72.02 -10.15 9.53
C PRO A 110 72.10 -11.63 10.03
N GLU A 111 71.69 -12.72 9.37
CA GLU A 111 72.06 -13.26 8.06
C GLU A 111 71.17 -14.45 7.61
N LEU A 112 71.32 -14.77 6.32
CA LEU A 112 70.72 -15.84 5.52
C LEU A 112 71.21 -17.27 5.85
N TRP A 113 70.40 -18.25 5.42
CA TRP A 113 70.54 -19.72 5.47
C TRP A 113 71.93 -20.30 5.12
N PRO A 114 72.30 -21.52 5.59
CA PRO A 114 72.00 -22.72 4.78
C PRO A 114 71.76 -24.05 5.55
N SER A 115 71.44 -25.04 4.74
CA SER A 115 71.06 -26.44 4.93
C SER A 115 72.02 -27.42 5.63
N LEU A 116 71.39 -28.51 6.12
CA LEU A 116 71.79 -29.93 6.12
C LEU A 116 72.59 -30.55 7.30
N SER A 117 71.90 -31.51 7.92
CA SER A 117 72.33 -32.85 8.34
C SER A 117 73.01 -33.10 9.70
N ALA A 118 72.43 -34.10 10.36
CA ALA A 118 72.98 -35.15 11.21
C ALA A 118 73.19 -34.90 12.73
N SER A 119 72.36 -35.64 13.48
CA SER A 119 72.70 -36.49 14.62
C SER A 119 73.24 -35.85 15.91
N SER A 120 72.38 -35.81 16.92
CA SER A 120 72.62 -36.50 18.20
C SER A 120 71.31 -36.66 18.99
N SER A 121 71.29 -37.72 19.77
CA SER A 121 70.20 -38.41 20.49
C SER A 121 69.57 -37.60 21.65
N PRO A 122 68.47 -38.10 22.25
CA PRO A 122 67.48 -37.34 23.00
C PRO A 122 67.82 -37.22 24.49
N GLU A 123 67.33 -36.16 25.15
CA GLU A 123 67.10 -36.16 26.59
C GLU A 123 65.65 -35.78 26.89
N SER A 124 65.00 -36.75 27.52
CA SER A 124 63.59 -36.87 27.86
C SER A 124 63.14 -35.91 28.96
N SER A 125 62.03 -35.20 28.71
CA SER A 125 61.06 -34.81 29.75
C SER A 125 59.77 -35.59 29.46
N PRO A 126 59.01 -36.00 30.49
CA PRO A 126 58.18 -37.20 30.43
C PRO A 126 57.02 -37.01 29.45
N SER A 127 56.88 -37.94 28.51
CA SER A 127 55.63 -38.16 27.79
C SER A 127 54.56 -38.49 28.82
N ILE A 128 53.62 -37.58 29.02
CA ILE A 128 52.30 -37.98 29.52
C ILE A 128 51.77 -38.93 28.45
N ASP A 129 51.53 -40.20 28.78
CA ASP A 129 50.81 -41.12 27.91
C ASP A 129 49.38 -40.58 27.76
N GLN A 130 49.22 -39.68 26.80
CA GLN A 130 47.99 -38.94 26.60
C GLN A 130 46.94 -39.89 26.02
N MET A 131 45.89 -40.13 26.78
CA MET A 131 44.87 -41.10 26.41
C MET A 131 43.73 -40.41 25.66
N VAL A 132 43.59 -40.69 24.36
CA VAL A 132 42.50 -40.13 23.56
C VAL A 132 41.63 -41.25 23.02
N ASP A 133 40.34 -41.18 23.31
CA ASP A 133 39.34 -42.10 22.76
C ASP A 133 38.17 -41.33 22.13
N TRP A 134 38.05 -41.50 20.82
CA TRP A 134 37.05 -40.84 19.99
C TRP A 134 35.76 -41.64 19.84
N GLY A 135 35.70 -42.92 20.27
CA GLY A 135 34.51 -43.76 20.12
C GLY A 135 33.94 -43.75 18.69
N GLU A 136 32.67 -43.36 18.54
CA GLU A 136 31.97 -43.24 17.25
C GLU A 136 32.07 -41.84 16.58
N ALA A 137 33.06 -41.02 16.96
CA ALA A 137 33.20 -39.67 16.42
C ALA A 137 33.44 -39.67 14.89
N MET A 138 32.86 -38.68 14.22
CA MET A 138 33.03 -38.48 12.79
C MET A 138 34.38 -37.82 12.44
N ASP A 139 34.92 -38.11 11.26
CA ASP A 139 36.12 -37.44 10.75
C ASP A 139 35.84 -35.95 10.46
N VAL A 140 36.74 -35.10 10.96
CA VAL A 140 36.72 -33.63 10.83
C VAL A 140 37.98 -33.08 10.15
N SER A 141 38.64 -33.91 9.35
CA SER A 141 39.76 -33.53 8.47
C SER A 141 39.43 -32.32 7.58
N LEU A 142 38.19 -32.24 7.08
CA LEU A 142 37.64 -31.07 6.40
C LEU A 142 36.79 -30.23 7.37
N PHE A 143 37.33 -29.09 7.81
CA PHE A 143 36.67 -28.15 8.72
C PHE A 143 36.78 -26.73 8.16
N TYR A 144 35.65 -26.01 8.10
CA TYR A 144 35.57 -24.68 7.51
C TYR A 144 35.11 -23.65 8.56
N GLY A 145 35.74 -22.47 8.56
CA GLY A 145 35.35 -21.34 9.41
C GLY A 145 35.45 -21.59 10.92
N ARG A 146 34.67 -20.83 11.72
CA ARG A 146 34.45 -20.99 13.18
C ARG A 146 35.67 -20.82 14.10
N GLN A 147 36.70 -20.13 13.63
CA GLN A 147 37.89 -19.87 14.44
C GLN A 147 37.58 -18.99 15.65
N GLN A 148 36.62 -18.07 15.51
CA GLN A 148 36.16 -17.24 16.63
C GLN A 148 35.52 -18.08 17.73
N GLU A 149 34.56 -18.94 17.40
CA GLU A 149 33.90 -19.82 18.37
C GLU A 149 34.87 -20.82 18.99
N ILE A 150 35.79 -21.40 18.21
CA ILE A 150 36.86 -22.25 18.75
C ILE A 150 37.73 -21.46 19.73
N SER A 151 38.12 -20.22 19.40
CA SER A 151 38.96 -19.40 20.29
C SER A 151 38.26 -19.10 21.61
N ILE A 152 36.96 -18.76 21.57
CA ILE A 152 36.14 -18.46 22.75
C ILE A 152 35.97 -19.72 23.60
N LEU A 153 35.58 -20.85 23.00
CA LEU A 153 35.39 -22.09 23.72
C LEU A 153 36.72 -22.63 24.28
N SER A 154 37.82 -22.46 23.54
CA SER A 154 39.16 -22.82 24.02
C SER A 154 39.57 -21.95 25.20
N GLN A 155 39.28 -20.65 25.16
CA GLN A 155 39.48 -19.75 26.29
C GLN A 155 38.69 -20.22 27.51
N TRP A 156 37.41 -20.59 27.34
CA TRP A 156 36.57 -21.06 28.45
C TRP A 156 37.08 -22.35 29.09
N ILE A 157 37.53 -23.30 28.27
CA ILE A 157 38.00 -24.61 28.73
C ILE A 157 39.42 -24.54 29.32
N VAL A 158 40.33 -23.83 28.66
CA VAL A 158 41.76 -23.83 29.01
C VAL A 158 42.11 -22.73 30.00
N GLN A 159 41.73 -21.47 29.70
CA GLN A 159 42.11 -20.30 30.50
C GLN A 159 41.16 -20.09 31.68
N ASP A 160 39.85 -20.02 31.41
CA ASP A 160 38.84 -19.80 32.45
C ASP A 160 38.60 -21.07 33.29
N ARG A 161 39.13 -22.22 32.85
CA ARG A 161 39.02 -23.55 33.49
C ARG A 161 37.58 -23.85 33.89
N CYS A 162 36.64 -23.65 32.96
CA CYS A 162 35.25 -24.04 33.17
C CYS A 162 35.18 -25.56 33.37
N ARG A 163 34.34 -26.00 34.31
CA ARG A 163 34.14 -27.43 34.60
C ARG A 163 33.05 -28.04 33.72
N LEU A 164 32.13 -27.20 33.26
CA LEU A 164 31.03 -27.60 32.39
C LEU A 164 30.83 -26.55 31.29
N VAL A 165 30.89 -26.99 30.04
CA VAL A 165 30.62 -26.15 28.87
C VAL A 165 29.55 -26.81 28.01
N GLY A 166 28.52 -26.07 27.62
CA GLY A 166 27.47 -26.56 26.73
C GLY A 166 27.43 -25.82 25.40
N ILE A 167 27.44 -26.57 24.29
CA ILE A 167 27.21 -26.05 22.94
C ILE A 167 25.76 -26.37 22.56
N LEU A 168 24.93 -25.33 22.47
CA LEU A 168 23.50 -25.40 22.19
C LEU A 168 23.21 -24.88 20.79
N GLY A 169 22.09 -25.27 20.19
CA GLY A 169 21.61 -24.70 18.93
C GLY A 169 20.75 -25.66 18.14
N LEU A 170 20.13 -25.17 17.07
CA LEU A 170 19.24 -25.99 16.23
C LEU A 170 19.96 -27.21 15.62
N GLY A 171 19.16 -28.20 15.22
CA GLY A 171 19.65 -29.38 14.50
C GLY A 171 20.41 -28.95 13.24
N GLY A 172 21.56 -29.58 12.97
CA GLY A 172 22.33 -29.30 11.75
C GLY A 172 23.25 -28.08 11.76
N MET A 173 23.36 -27.36 12.88
CA MET A 173 24.27 -26.20 13.01
C MET A 173 25.77 -26.54 13.09
N GLY A 174 26.13 -27.83 13.17
CA GLY A 174 27.53 -28.28 13.23
C GLY A 174 28.10 -28.45 14.64
N LYS A 175 27.26 -28.58 15.68
CA LYS A 175 27.69 -28.73 17.09
C LYS A 175 28.64 -29.92 17.31
N THR A 176 28.29 -31.10 16.80
CA THR A 176 29.12 -32.31 16.89
C THR A 176 30.50 -32.07 16.28
N VAL A 177 30.55 -31.56 15.04
CA VAL A 177 31.78 -31.24 14.31
C VAL A 177 32.63 -30.22 15.08
N LEU A 178 32.01 -29.17 15.64
CA LEU A 178 32.68 -28.16 16.46
C LEU A 178 33.26 -28.76 17.74
N SER A 179 32.53 -29.64 18.43
CA SER A 179 32.99 -30.27 19.68
C SER A 179 34.23 -31.14 19.46
N ILE A 180 34.29 -31.89 18.36
CA ILE A 180 35.43 -32.74 18.00
C ILE A 180 36.63 -31.85 17.63
N LYS A 181 36.43 -30.83 16.79
CA LYS A 181 37.52 -29.94 16.38
C LYS A 181 38.10 -29.14 17.55
N LEU A 182 37.23 -28.70 18.45
CA LEU A 182 37.62 -28.04 19.69
C LEU A 182 38.49 -28.97 20.54
N ALA A 183 38.08 -30.22 20.75
CA ALA A 183 38.87 -31.20 21.50
C ALA A 183 40.24 -31.48 20.87
N GLN A 184 40.32 -31.60 19.54
CA GLN A 184 41.60 -31.74 18.83
C GLN A 184 42.51 -30.52 19.04
N THR A 185 41.93 -29.32 19.12
CA THR A 185 42.69 -28.07 19.27
C THR A 185 43.23 -27.89 20.69
N VAL A 186 42.47 -28.30 21.70
CA VAL A 186 42.89 -28.23 23.11
C VAL A 186 43.56 -29.51 23.59
N GLN A 187 43.87 -30.44 22.68
CA GLN A 187 44.27 -31.80 23.02
C GLN A 187 45.43 -31.82 24.00
N ASP A 188 46.52 -31.12 23.68
CA ASP A 188 47.78 -31.04 24.45
C ASP A 188 47.62 -30.49 25.88
N GLN A 189 46.44 -29.98 26.24
CA GLN A 189 46.14 -29.41 27.56
C GLN A 189 45.50 -30.40 28.54
N PHE A 190 45.17 -31.62 28.08
CA PHE A 190 44.48 -32.66 28.85
C PHE A 190 45.29 -33.97 28.84
N GLU A 191 45.28 -34.69 29.96
CA GLU A 191 45.90 -36.02 30.09
C GLU A 191 45.02 -37.10 29.44
N ALA A 192 43.70 -36.93 29.49
CA ALA A 192 42.76 -37.82 28.83
C ALA A 192 41.61 -37.06 28.13
N ILE A 193 41.20 -37.52 26.95
CA ILE A 193 40.04 -36.99 26.21
C ILE A 193 39.15 -38.14 25.80
N ILE A 194 37.88 -38.08 26.19
CA ILE A 194 36.89 -39.11 25.88
C ILE A 194 35.70 -38.46 25.20
N TRP A 195 35.36 -38.94 24.02
CA TRP A 195 34.17 -38.53 23.29
C TRP A 195 33.15 -39.68 23.23
N ARG A 196 31.92 -39.40 23.62
CA ARG A 196 30.80 -40.35 23.60
C ARG A 196 29.52 -39.73 23.07
N THR A 197 28.79 -40.51 22.28
CA THR A 197 27.45 -40.16 21.84
C THR A 197 26.40 -40.68 22.81
N VAL A 198 25.41 -39.85 23.13
CA VAL A 198 24.24 -40.22 23.92
C VAL A 198 23.07 -40.61 23.01
N ARG A 199 23.27 -40.64 21.69
CA ARG A 199 22.19 -40.75 20.69
C ARG A 199 21.27 -41.98 20.85
N ASN A 200 21.80 -43.09 21.35
CA ASN A 200 21.04 -44.33 21.61
C ASN A 200 20.47 -44.41 23.03
N ALA A 201 20.50 -43.30 23.78
CA ALA A 201 20.07 -43.18 25.17
C ALA A 201 20.66 -44.28 26.08
N PRO A 202 22.00 -44.43 26.17
CA PRO A 202 22.61 -45.36 27.13
C PRO A 202 22.26 -44.93 28.56
N THR A 203 21.99 -45.89 29.45
CA THR A 203 21.87 -45.58 30.89
C THR A 203 23.21 -45.08 31.43
N LEU A 204 23.20 -44.21 32.45
CA LEU A 204 24.44 -43.65 33.00
C LEU A 204 25.40 -44.74 33.46
N LYS A 205 24.90 -45.80 34.08
CA LYS A 205 25.71 -46.95 34.51
C LYS A 205 26.53 -47.54 33.37
N ASN A 206 25.90 -47.87 32.24
CA ASN A 206 26.59 -48.41 31.06
C ASN A 206 27.62 -47.43 30.49
N LEU A 207 27.34 -46.13 30.53
CA LEU A 207 28.29 -45.11 30.10
C LEU A 207 29.50 -45.04 31.04
N LEU A 208 29.29 -45.11 32.35
CA LEU A 208 30.37 -45.09 33.35
C LEU A 208 31.21 -46.37 33.31
N GLU A 209 30.60 -47.55 33.12
CA GLU A 209 31.30 -48.83 32.95
C GLU A 209 32.19 -48.84 31.70
N ASP A 210 31.90 -48.01 30.70
CA ASP A 210 32.76 -47.83 29.52
C ASP A 210 33.87 -46.79 29.76
N ILE A 211 33.55 -45.66 30.40
CA ILE A 211 34.49 -44.53 30.59
C ILE A 211 35.53 -44.77 31.70
N ILE A 212 35.12 -45.34 32.85
CA ILE A 212 35.96 -45.44 34.04
C ILE A 212 37.16 -46.40 33.86
N PRO A 213 37.01 -47.58 33.24
CA PRO A 213 38.15 -48.45 32.96
C PRO A 213 39.16 -47.79 32.01
N LEU A 214 38.69 -46.94 31.10
CA LEU A 214 39.56 -46.19 30.21
C LEU A 214 40.39 -45.17 31.00
N LEU A 215 39.73 -44.29 31.76
CA LEU A 215 40.42 -43.26 32.55
C LEU A 215 41.33 -43.80 33.66
N SER A 216 41.07 -45.02 34.15
CA SER A 216 41.88 -45.67 35.19
C SER A 216 42.99 -46.58 34.66
N HIS A 217 43.26 -46.59 33.35
CA HIS A 217 44.20 -47.54 32.71
C HIS A 217 43.92 -49.01 33.07
N GLN A 218 42.64 -49.40 33.06
CA GLN A 218 42.12 -50.74 33.40
C GLN A 218 42.29 -51.15 34.88
N GLN A 219 42.58 -50.23 35.80
CA GLN A 219 42.72 -50.54 37.23
C GLN A 219 41.37 -50.65 37.96
N GLN A 220 40.30 -50.04 37.43
CA GLN A 220 38.98 -50.00 38.05
C GLN A 220 37.90 -50.44 37.05
N ILE A 221 37.15 -51.50 37.37
CA ILE A 221 36.22 -52.19 36.44
C ILE A 221 34.75 -51.80 36.69
N GLN A 222 34.40 -51.42 37.91
CA GLN A 222 33.08 -50.91 38.26
C GLN A 222 33.24 -49.54 38.92
N GLY A 223 32.41 -48.58 38.52
CA GLY A 223 32.45 -47.25 39.10
C GLY A 223 31.13 -46.53 39.02
N ASP A 224 30.92 -45.66 40.00
CA ASP A 224 29.81 -44.74 40.13
C ASP A 224 30.26 -43.30 39.81
N ILE A 225 29.37 -42.32 39.96
CA ILE A 225 29.69 -40.90 39.73
C ILE A 225 30.86 -40.45 40.63
N GLY A 226 30.95 -40.97 41.86
CA GLY A 226 32.01 -40.66 42.80
C GLY A 226 33.39 -41.08 42.29
N ALA A 227 33.50 -42.30 41.77
CA ALA A 227 34.73 -42.79 41.16
C ALA A 227 35.19 -41.93 39.97
N LEU A 228 34.26 -41.51 39.11
CA LEU A 228 34.59 -40.61 37.98
C LEU A 228 35.09 -39.24 38.47
N LEU A 229 34.49 -38.68 39.53
CA LEU A 229 34.92 -37.40 40.09
C LEU A 229 36.29 -37.48 40.79
N GLU A 230 36.61 -38.61 41.42
CA GLU A 230 37.96 -38.84 41.95
C GLU A 230 39.00 -38.85 40.83
N LEU A 231 38.71 -39.52 39.72
CA LEU A 231 39.58 -39.50 38.52
C LEU A 231 39.71 -38.08 37.96
N PHE A 232 38.62 -37.31 37.89
CA PHE A 232 38.66 -35.91 37.45
C PHE A 232 39.51 -34.98 38.33
N ARG A 233 39.71 -35.33 39.60
CA ARG A 233 40.61 -34.63 40.53
C ARG A 233 42.07 -35.06 40.33
N GLN A 234 42.30 -36.35 40.10
CA GLN A 234 43.63 -36.93 39.97
C GLN A 234 44.30 -36.53 38.65
N SER A 235 43.55 -36.58 37.54
CA SER A 235 44.03 -36.27 36.19
C SER A 235 43.16 -35.22 35.51
N ARG A 236 43.74 -34.39 34.65
CA ARG A 236 42.98 -33.41 33.87
C ARG A 236 42.36 -34.05 32.63
N CYS A 237 41.06 -34.32 32.67
CA CYS A 237 40.30 -34.99 31.61
C CYS A 237 39.30 -34.06 30.89
N LEU A 238 39.06 -34.30 29.61
CA LEU A 238 37.96 -33.69 28.84
C LEU A 238 36.96 -34.77 28.44
N LEU A 239 35.76 -34.73 29.03
CA LEU A 239 34.67 -35.64 28.71
C LEU A 239 33.66 -34.94 27.80
N ILE A 240 33.43 -35.46 26.60
CA ILE A 240 32.46 -34.92 25.64
C ILE A 240 31.26 -35.84 25.52
N LEU A 241 30.08 -35.29 25.81
CA LEU A 241 28.79 -35.95 25.66
C LEU A 241 27.99 -35.31 24.51
N ASP A 242 27.93 -36.01 23.37
CA ASP A 242 27.24 -35.53 22.17
C ASP A 242 25.76 -35.97 22.15
N ASN A 243 24.86 -35.11 21.66
CA ASN A 243 23.41 -35.39 21.52
C ASN A 243 22.64 -35.61 22.84
N LEU A 244 22.91 -34.78 23.85
CA LEU A 244 22.26 -34.90 25.16
C LEU A 244 20.72 -34.78 25.09
N GLU A 245 20.16 -34.15 24.05
CA GLU A 245 18.70 -34.03 23.87
C GLU A 245 17.94 -35.36 23.84
N THR A 246 18.64 -36.46 23.54
CA THR A 246 18.04 -37.80 23.42
C THR A 246 17.62 -38.41 24.74
N ILE A 247 18.18 -37.97 25.87
CA ILE A 247 17.80 -38.40 27.23
C ILE A 247 16.93 -37.36 27.95
N LEU A 248 16.57 -36.27 27.27
CA LEU A 248 15.64 -35.27 27.77
C LEU A 248 14.18 -35.67 27.49
N ASP A 249 13.29 -35.29 28.40
CA ASP A 249 11.86 -35.52 28.32
C ASP A 249 11.28 -34.83 27.08
N SER A 250 10.38 -35.52 26.41
CA SER A 250 9.63 -34.97 25.28
C SER A 250 8.57 -33.97 25.72
N ARG A 251 7.96 -34.17 26.90
CA ARG A 251 6.84 -33.35 27.40
C ARG A 251 7.30 -32.13 28.20
N ASN A 252 8.38 -32.26 28.96
CA ASN A 252 8.95 -31.19 29.78
C ASN A 252 10.30 -30.75 29.20
N ALA A 253 10.28 -29.69 28.39
CA ALA A 253 11.48 -29.21 27.71
C ALA A 253 12.64 -28.96 28.69
N GLY A 254 13.80 -29.56 28.43
CA GLY A 254 15.00 -29.39 29.24
C GLY A 254 15.08 -30.19 30.54
N ARG A 255 14.09 -31.04 30.87
CA ARG A 255 14.20 -32.02 31.98
C ARG A 255 14.70 -33.36 31.47
N PHE A 256 15.36 -34.14 32.33
CA PHE A 256 15.72 -35.52 32.01
C PHE A 256 14.48 -36.43 32.02
N ARG A 257 14.52 -37.51 31.23
CA ARG A 257 13.50 -38.55 31.25
C ARG A 257 13.51 -39.30 32.59
N PRO A 258 12.37 -39.89 33.01
CA PRO A 258 12.38 -40.91 34.05
C PRO A 258 13.42 -41.99 33.70
N ASP A 259 14.18 -42.45 34.70
CA ASP A 259 15.31 -43.39 34.57
C ASP A 259 16.64 -42.81 34.04
N TYR A 260 16.68 -41.52 33.69
CA TYR A 260 17.90 -40.83 33.23
C TYR A 260 18.26 -39.60 34.09
N GLU A 261 17.61 -39.43 35.24
CA GLU A 261 17.84 -38.32 36.18
C GLU A 261 19.28 -38.31 36.73
N ASP A 262 19.91 -39.50 36.82
CA ASP A 262 21.30 -39.65 37.26
C ASP A 262 22.29 -38.86 36.37
N TYR A 263 21.97 -38.63 35.09
CA TYR A 263 22.77 -37.75 34.23
C TYR A 263 22.74 -36.29 34.70
N GLY A 264 21.60 -35.82 35.21
CA GLY A 264 21.48 -34.51 35.84
C GLY A 264 22.33 -34.42 37.10
N GLU A 265 22.34 -35.47 37.92
CA GLU A 265 23.20 -35.56 39.10
C GLU A 265 24.70 -35.54 38.74
N LEU A 266 25.13 -36.29 37.72
CA LEU A 266 26.51 -36.25 37.21
C LEU A 266 26.93 -34.83 36.81
N LEU A 267 26.10 -34.14 36.01
CA LEU A 267 26.43 -32.81 35.49
C LEU A 267 26.44 -31.77 36.61
N ARG A 268 25.53 -31.89 37.57
CA ARG A 268 25.50 -31.04 38.77
C ARG A 268 26.74 -31.25 39.61
N LEU A 269 27.04 -32.49 40.02
CA LEU A 269 28.19 -32.80 40.85
C LEU A 269 29.52 -32.50 40.14
N GLY A 270 29.62 -32.74 38.83
CA GLY A 270 30.77 -32.34 38.02
C GLY A 270 30.95 -30.82 37.93
N SER A 271 29.88 -30.03 38.03
CA SER A 271 30.01 -28.57 38.06
C SER A 271 30.37 -28.02 39.45
N GLU A 272 29.74 -28.54 40.51
CA GLU A 272 29.89 -28.05 41.89
C GLU A 272 31.22 -28.51 42.51
N THR A 273 31.64 -29.75 42.24
CA THR A 273 32.85 -30.30 42.88
C THR A 273 34.14 -29.70 42.29
N PRO A 274 35.12 -29.35 43.13
CA PRO A 274 36.39 -28.83 42.66
C PRO A 274 37.23 -29.93 42.02
N HIS A 275 37.47 -29.80 40.71
CA HIS A 275 38.37 -30.62 39.94
C HIS A 275 39.00 -29.81 38.79
N GLN A 276 39.97 -30.42 38.10
CA GLN A 276 40.74 -29.80 37.01
C GLN A 276 40.24 -30.17 35.60
N SER A 277 39.36 -31.17 35.54
CA SER A 277 38.71 -31.68 34.33
C SER A 277 37.54 -30.80 33.83
N CYS A 278 37.07 -31.04 32.61
CA CYS A 278 35.95 -30.35 32.00
C CYS A 278 34.99 -31.34 31.31
N ILE A 279 33.68 -31.13 31.48
CA ILE A 279 32.62 -31.80 30.74
C ILE A 279 32.13 -30.86 29.64
N LEU A 280 32.18 -31.29 28.39
CA LEU A 280 31.63 -30.59 27.25
C LEU A 280 30.39 -31.34 26.76
N LEU A 281 29.27 -30.65 26.57
CA LEU A 281 28.05 -31.27 26.04
C LEU A 281 27.55 -30.56 24.80
N THR A 282 26.93 -31.32 23.91
CA THR A 282 26.16 -30.77 22.80
C THR A 282 24.69 -31.12 22.98
N SER A 283 23.81 -30.15 22.70
CA SER A 283 22.37 -30.40 22.77
C SER A 283 21.60 -29.49 21.81
N ARG A 284 20.44 -29.97 21.34
CA ARG A 284 19.45 -29.13 20.64
C ARG A 284 18.58 -28.32 21.59
N GLU A 285 18.39 -28.85 22.80
CA GLU A 285 17.56 -28.28 23.84
C GLU A 285 18.43 -27.84 25.02
N ARG A 286 18.11 -26.71 25.65
CA ARG A 286 18.80 -26.26 26.86
C ARG A 286 18.31 -27.07 28.07
N PRO A 287 19.16 -27.87 28.74
CA PRO A 287 18.78 -28.54 29.98
C PRO A 287 18.59 -27.51 31.11
N ILE A 288 17.51 -27.64 31.89
CA ILE A 288 17.12 -26.64 32.90
C ILE A 288 18.19 -26.52 34.00
N GLU A 289 18.63 -27.65 34.55
CA GLU A 289 19.61 -27.70 35.63
C GLU A 289 20.92 -27.01 35.25
N ILE A 290 21.39 -27.24 34.03
CA ILE A 290 22.60 -26.61 33.49
C ILE A 290 22.35 -25.12 33.20
N GLY A 291 21.15 -24.78 32.76
CA GLY A 291 20.73 -23.41 32.54
C GLY A 291 20.79 -22.57 33.83
N ILE A 292 20.36 -23.15 34.96
CA ILE A 292 20.45 -22.55 36.29
C ILE A 292 21.91 -22.44 36.71
N LEU A 293 22.67 -23.54 36.61
CA LEU A 293 24.09 -23.56 36.97
C LEU A 293 24.89 -22.54 36.17
N ALA A 294 24.65 -22.38 34.86
CA ALA A 294 25.32 -21.36 34.05
C ALA A 294 25.00 -19.91 34.47
N SER A 295 23.89 -19.69 35.18
CA SER A 295 23.52 -18.37 35.69
C SER A 295 24.07 -18.09 37.10
N THR A 296 24.40 -19.13 37.88
CA THR A 296 24.83 -19.02 39.27
C THR A 296 26.32 -19.33 39.47
N GLU A 297 26.86 -20.27 38.72
CA GLU A 297 28.24 -20.77 38.81
C GLU A 297 29.11 -20.20 37.70
N ALA A 298 30.13 -19.42 38.08
CA ALA A 298 31.05 -18.77 37.12
C ALA A 298 31.87 -19.77 36.27
N LYS A 299 31.90 -21.05 36.68
CA LYS A 299 32.63 -22.15 36.02
C LYS A 299 31.76 -23.00 35.09
N VAL A 300 30.50 -22.63 34.90
CA VAL A 300 29.59 -23.25 33.94
C VAL A 300 29.24 -22.23 32.87
N ARG A 301 29.41 -22.57 31.58
CA ARG A 301 29.07 -21.66 30.47
C ARG A 301 28.33 -22.37 29.35
N LEU A 302 27.39 -21.65 28.74
CA LEU A 302 26.58 -22.14 27.61
C LEU A 302 26.80 -21.23 26.41
N TRP A 303 27.04 -21.81 25.25
CA TRP A 303 27.18 -21.11 23.98
C TRP A 303 26.06 -21.53 23.03
N ARG A 304 25.34 -20.55 22.47
CA ARG A 304 24.34 -20.80 21.42
C ARG A 304 25.01 -20.66 20.06
N LEU A 305 25.05 -21.74 19.30
CA LEU A 305 25.65 -21.81 17.98
C LEU A 305 24.64 -21.34 16.92
N GLU A 306 24.97 -20.24 16.24
CA GLU A 306 24.22 -19.68 15.12
C GLU A 306 24.80 -20.12 13.78
N GLY A 307 24.16 -19.84 12.64
CA GLY A 307 24.73 -20.14 11.32
C GLY A 307 25.97 -19.29 10.98
N SER A 308 26.81 -19.76 10.06
CA SER A 308 28.04 -19.03 9.65
C SER A 308 28.12 -18.91 8.13
N TRP A 309 28.27 -17.68 7.65
CA TRP A 309 28.44 -17.37 6.23
C TRP A 309 29.69 -18.05 5.63
N GLU A 310 30.79 -18.10 6.36
CA GLU A 310 32.04 -18.73 5.91
C GLU A 310 31.85 -20.23 5.61
N ILE A 311 31.12 -20.94 6.48
CA ILE A 311 30.77 -22.34 6.27
C ILE A 311 29.83 -22.49 5.08
N ALA A 312 28.80 -21.64 5.02
CA ALA A 312 27.85 -21.67 3.92
C ALA A 312 28.55 -21.52 2.58
N GLN A 313 29.47 -20.57 2.46
CA GLN A 313 30.28 -20.36 1.26
C GLN A 313 31.12 -21.60 0.92
N ALA A 314 31.80 -22.18 1.90
CA ALA A 314 32.61 -23.38 1.68
C ALA A 314 31.77 -24.59 1.21
N ILE A 315 30.56 -24.76 1.76
CA ILE A 315 29.63 -25.82 1.35
C ILE A 315 29.15 -25.62 -0.08
N LEU A 316 28.77 -24.38 -0.44
CA LEU A 316 28.33 -24.05 -1.80
C LEU A 316 29.46 -24.24 -2.83
N GLN A 317 30.69 -23.84 -2.49
CA GLN A 317 31.89 -24.05 -3.32
C GLN A 317 32.23 -25.53 -3.49
N ALA A 318 32.22 -26.31 -2.40
CA ALA A 318 32.50 -27.74 -2.45
C ALA A 318 31.48 -28.53 -3.31
N LYS A 319 30.29 -27.95 -3.53
CA LYS A 319 29.22 -28.51 -4.36
C LYS A 319 29.20 -27.98 -5.80
N ASN A 320 30.19 -27.18 -6.21
CA ASN A 320 30.31 -26.60 -7.55
C ASN A 320 29.07 -25.79 -7.98
N ILE A 321 28.52 -24.97 -7.07
CA ILE A 321 27.39 -24.09 -7.40
C ILE A 321 27.92 -22.79 -8.03
N ASP A 322 27.90 -22.75 -9.36
CA ASP A 322 28.35 -21.59 -10.16
C ASP A 322 27.33 -20.44 -10.09
N SER A 323 27.57 -19.50 -9.16
CA SER A 323 26.74 -18.30 -9.01
C SER A 323 27.55 -17.13 -8.44
N SER A 324 27.04 -15.91 -8.60
CA SER A 324 27.68 -14.71 -8.04
C SER A 324 27.63 -14.70 -6.51
N LEU A 325 28.62 -14.06 -5.87
CA LEU A 325 28.69 -13.91 -4.40
C LEU A 325 27.40 -13.32 -3.79
N ALA A 326 26.75 -12.37 -4.47
CA ALA A 326 25.50 -11.77 -4.01
C ALA A 326 24.35 -12.78 -3.98
N VAL A 327 24.25 -13.65 -4.99
CA VAL A 327 23.23 -14.71 -5.07
C VAL A 327 23.48 -15.80 -4.03
N GLN A 328 24.75 -16.17 -3.81
CA GLN A 328 25.12 -17.10 -2.74
C GLN A 328 24.80 -16.53 -1.35
N GLN A 329 25.03 -15.23 -1.13
CA GLN A 329 24.66 -14.54 0.10
C GLN A 329 23.15 -14.52 0.30
N GLN A 330 22.37 -14.24 -0.74
CA GLN A 330 20.91 -14.28 -0.70
C GLN A 330 20.37 -15.69 -0.40
N LEU A 331 20.92 -16.72 -1.03
CA LEU A 331 20.56 -18.12 -0.76
C LEU A 331 20.89 -18.48 0.70
N SER A 332 22.09 -18.11 1.16
CA SER A 332 22.56 -18.45 2.50
C SER A 332 21.81 -17.72 3.60
N SER A 333 21.50 -16.44 3.42
CA SER A 333 20.72 -15.66 4.37
C SER A 333 19.28 -16.18 4.49
N ARG A 334 18.69 -16.62 3.37
CA ARG A 334 17.36 -17.27 3.32
C ARG A 334 17.26 -18.51 4.23
N TYR A 335 18.35 -19.24 4.41
CA TYR A 335 18.43 -20.43 5.27
C TYR A 335 19.18 -20.19 6.59
N SER A 336 19.27 -18.93 7.04
CA SER A 336 19.94 -18.53 8.29
C SER A 336 21.37 -19.09 8.42
N HIS A 337 22.06 -19.26 7.28
CA HIS A 337 23.40 -19.82 7.19
C HIS A 337 23.56 -21.21 7.83
N CYS A 338 22.48 -22.01 7.89
CA CYS A 338 22.50 -23.33 8.51
C CYS A 338 23.26 -24.35 7.63
N PRO A 339 24.38 -24.93 8.10
CA PRO A 339 25.24 -25.80 7.28
C PRO A 339 24.55 -27.04 6.72
N LEU A 340 23.76 -27.76 7.53
CA LEU A 340 23.07 -28.97 7.09
C LEU A 340 21.97 -28.67 6.08
N ILE A 341 21.18 -27.62 6.34
CA ILE A 341 20.12 -27.18 5.41
C ILE A 341 20.74 -26.79 4.08
N LEU A 342 21.82 -26.00 4.10
CA LEU A 342 22.52 -25.60 2.89
C LEU A 342 23.13 -26.78 2.14
N LYS A 343 23.58 -27.83 2.83
CA LYS A 343 24.04 -29.07 2.16
C LYS A 343 22.90 -29.80 1.45
N ILE A 344 21.70 -29.84 2.05
CA ILE A 344 20.49 -30.43 1.44
C ILE A 344 20.05 -29.59 0.25
N VAL A 345 19.98 -28.27 0.41
CA VAL A 345 19.58 -27.32 -0.63
C VAL A 345 20.58 -27.34 -1.79
N ALA A 346 21.88 -27.29 -1.51
CA ALA A 346 22.92 -27.34 -2.53
C ALA A 346 22.85 -28.64 -3.36
N THR A 347 22.56 -29.76 -2.71
CA THR A 347 22.36 -31.05 -3.41
C THR A 347 21.09 -31.01 -4.26
N SER A 348 20.00 -30.42 -3.76
CA SER A 348 18.74 -30.29 -4.50
C SER A 348 18.87 -29.35 -5.72
N ILE A 349 19.61 -28.24 -5.58
CA ILE A 349 19.92 -27.33 -6.70
C ILE A 349 20.74 -28.05 -7.76
N GLN A 350 21.72 -28.86 -7.35
CA GLN A 350 22.54 -29.64 -8.27
C GLN A 350 21.71 -30.70 -9.01
N ASP A 351 20.84 -31.43 -8.30
CA ASP A 351 20.07 -32.54 -8.85
C ASP A 351 18.88 -32.08 -9.70
N LEU A 352 18.15 -31.04 -9.27
CA LEU A 352 16.89 -30.60 -9.90
C LEU A 352 17.08 -29.41 -10.86
N PHE A 353 18.06 -28.54 -10.59
CA PHE A 353 18.29 -27.30 -11.35
C PHE A 353 19.65 -27.27 -12.06
N ALA A 354 20.36 -28.42 -12.10
CA ALA A 354 21.67 -28.56 -12.73
C ALA A 354 22.71 -27.52 -12.25
N GLY A 355 22.58 -27.04 -11.01
CA GLY A 355 23.47 -26.02 -10.43
C GLY A 355 23.00 -24.57 -10.59
N ASP A 356 21.90 -24.30 -11.28
CA ASP A 356 21.37 -22.95 -11.46
C ASP A 356 20.62 -22.45 -10.21
N VAL A 357 21.27 -21.55 -9.47
CA VAL A 357 20.69 -20.94 -8.26
C VAL A 357 19.64 -19.89 -8.58
N ALA A 358 19.75 -19.20 -9.73
CA ALA A 358 18.79 -18.16 -10.08
C ALA A 358 17.43 -18.78 -10.38
N ALA A 359 17.41 -19.86 -11.19
CA ALA A 359 16.21 -20.64 -11.46
C ALA A 359 15.57 -21.18 -10.17
N PHE A 360 16.39 -21.66 -9.22
CA PHE A 360 15.89 -22.10 -7.92
C PHE A 360 15.28 -20.97 -7.08
N LEU A 361 15.89 -19.79 -7.08
CA LEU A 361 15.37 -18.63 -6.34
C LEU A 361 14.09 -18.05 -6.97
N GLU A 362 13.88 -18.24 -8.26
CA GLU A 362 12.64 -17.85 -8.96
C GLU A 362 11.44 -18.71 -8.55
N GLU A 363 11.64 -19.99 -8.19
CA GLU A 363 10.58 -20.89 -7.72
C GLU A 363 10.08 -20.57 -6.29
N ASP A 364 10.76 -19.67 -5.56
CA ASP A 364 10.41 -19.15 -4.23
C ASP A 364 10.08 -20.19 -3.13
N THR A 365 10.51 -21.45 -3.29
CA THR A 365 10.24 -22.53 -2.34
C THR A 365 11.31 -22.64 -1.24
N LEU A 366 10.89 -22.58 0.02
CA LEU A 366 11.76 -22.57 1.22
C LEU A 366 11.95 -23.94 1.88
N VAL A 367 11.01 -24.87 1.72
CA VAL A 367 11.05 -26.16 2.43
C VAL A 367 10.90 -27.30 1.43
N PHE A 368 11.86 -28.23 1.45
CA PHE A 368 11.85 -29.46 0.63
C PHE A 368 11.81 -30.69 1.53
N ASN A 369 11.49 -31.86 0.96
CA ASN A 369 11.36 -33.14 1.67
C ASN A 369 12.49 -33.43 2.69
N GLY A 370 13.74 -33.07 2.37
CA GLY A 370 14.88 -33.27 3.29
C GLY A 370 14.86 -32.37 4.52
N ILE A 371 14.48 -31.10 4.37
CA ILE A 371 14.34 -30.13 5.47
C ILE A 371 13.10 -30.45 6.29
N ARG A 372 12.00 -30.79 5.61
CA ARG A 372 10.72 -31.15 6.22
C ARG A 372 10.87 -32.30 7.23
N ARG A 373 11.51 -33.40 6.83
CA ARG A 373 11.78 -34.55 7.73
C ARG A 373 12.55 -34.18 9.00
N LEU A 374 13.49 -33.23 8.93
CA LEU A 374 14.25 -32.78 10.10
C LEU A 374 13.38 -31.97 11.06
N LEU A 375 12.50 -31.13 10.52
CA LEU A 375 11.56 -30.34 11.30
C LEU A 375 10.43 -31.21 11.87
N ASP A 376 9.90 -32.17 11.11
CA ASP A 376 8.90 -33.15 11.57
C ASP A 376 9.32 -33.83 12.88
N GLN A 377 10.59 -34.28 12.96
CA GLN A 377 11.14 -34.92 14.16
C GLN A 377 11.16 -33.99 15.39
N GLN A 378 11.35 -32.68 15.19
CA GLN A 378 11.31 -31.71 16.29
C GLN A 378 9.88 -31.36 16.68
N PHE A 379 8.99 -31.23 15.69
CA PHE A 379 7.60 -30.84 15.89
C PHE A 379 6.75 -31.93 16.55
N GLN A 380 7.04 -33.21 16.26
CA GLN A 380 6.35 -34.34 16.92
C GLN A 380 6.56 -34.40 18.45
N ARG A 381 7.57 -33.69 18.97
CA ARG A 381 7.84 -33.62 20.42
C ARG A 381 7.11 -32.47 21.12
N LEU A 382 6.40 -31.61 20.38
CA LEU A 382 5.71 -30.46 20.96
C LEU A 382 4.40 -30.88 21.63
N THR A 383 4.10 -30.24 22.76
CA THR A 383 2.79 -30.32 23.40
C THR A 383 1.73 -29.57 22.58
N PRO A 384 0.43 -29.86 22.76
CA PRO A 384 -0.63 -29.15 22.02
C PRO A 384 -0.60 -27.62 22.21
N LEU A 385 -0.22 -27.14 23.40
CA LEU A 385 -0.11 -25.71 23.67
C LEU A 385 1.12 -25.08 23.01
N GLU A 386 2.28 -25.76 23.04
CA GLU A 386 3.48 -25.34 22.31
C GLU A 386 3.18 -25.24 20.80
N LEU A 387 2.51 -26.26 20.23
CA LEU A 387 2.12 -26.30 18.83
C LEU A 387 1.14 -25.16 18.48
N SER A 388 0.15 -24.91 19.33
CA SER A 388 -0.79 -23.80 19.16
C SER A 388 -0.08 -22.45 19.15
N VAL A 389 0.91 -22.22 20.03
CA VAL A 389 1.70 -20.98 20.03
C VAL A 389 2.55 -20.87 18.76
N MET A 390 3.10 -21.99 18.26
CA MET A 390 3.82 -21.99 16.99
C MET A 390 2.92 -21.56 15.82
N TYR A 391 1.67 -22.04 15.75
CA TYR A 391 0.72 -21.57 14.72
C TYR A 391 0.43 -20.07 14.84
N TRP A 392 0.22 -19.55 16.05
CA TRP A 392 -0.03 -18.11 16.24
C TRP A 392 1.14 -17.24 15.77
N LEU A 393 2.37 -17.64 16.06
CA LEU A 393 3.56 -16.93 15.59
C LEU A 393 3.70 -16.97 14.05
N ALA A 394 3.33 -18.10 13.42
CA ALA A 394 3.34 -18.22 11.96
C ALA A 394 2.24 -17.39 11.29
N ILE A 395 1.03 -17.36 11.87
CA ILE A 395 -0.08 -16.53 11.39
C ILE A 395 0.24 -15.04 11.54
N GLY A 396 0.85 -14.64 12.66
CA GLY A 396 1.16 -13.24 12.95
C GLY A 396 2.15 -12.59 11.99
N ARG A 397 3.09 -13.36 11.42
CA ARG A 397 4.17 -12.92 10.49
C ARG A 397 5.13 -11.85 11.00
N GLU A 398 4.86 -11.26 12.15
CA GLU A 398 5.73 -10.34 12.87
C GLU A 398 5.88 -10.75 14.34
N GLY A 399 6.78 -10.08 15.06
CA GLY A 399 7.00 -10.37 16.49
C GLY A 399 5.74 -10.12 17.30
N LEU A 400 5.22 -11.16 17.97
CA LEU A 400 4.02 -11.05 18.79
C LEU A 400 4.38 -10.82 20.27
N GLY A 401 3.79 -9.77 20.84
CA GLY A 401 3.85 -9.49 22.27
C GLY A 401 3.06 -10.50 23.10
N LEU A 402 3.37 -10.57 24.39
CA LEU A 402 2.76 -11.54 25.30
C LEU A 402 1.27 -11.28 25.52
N ASP A 403 0.85 -10.02 25.63
CA ASP A 403 -0.56 -9.67 25.85
C ASP A 403 -1.42 -9.94 24.61
N VAL A 404 -0.84 -9.77 23.41
CA VAL A 404 -1.48 -10.14 22.14
C VAL A 404 -1.67 -11.66 22.05
N LEU A 405 -0.64 -12.45 22.37
CA LEU A 405 -0.74 -13.91 22.39
C LEU A 405 -1.79 -14.42 23.38
N LEU A 406 -1.93 -13.79 24.56
CA LEU A 406 -2.98 -14.14 25.52
C LEU A 406 -4.37 -13.82 24.97
N GLY A 407 -4.54 -12.71 24.24
CA GLY A 407 -5.82 -12.32 23.65
C GLY A 407 -6.27 -13.20 22.47
N LEU A 408 -5.35 -13.88 21.79
CA LEU A 408 -5.65 -14.77 20.66
C LEU A 408 -6.11 -16.17 21.09
N ILE A 409 -5.75 -16.62 22.29
CA ILE A 409 -6.10 -17.97 22.76
C ILE A 409 -7.51 -17.93 23.38
N LEU A 410 -8.48 -18.57 22.72
CA LEU A 410 -9.89 -18.58 23.14
C LEU A 410 -10.11 -19.24 24.52
N THR A 411 -9.29 -20.24 24.87
CA THR A 411 -9.38 -20.91 26.17
C THR A 411 -8.69 -20.08 27.25
N PRO A 412 -9.32 -19.81 28.41
CA PRO A 412 -8.72 -19.02 29.48
C PRO A 412 -7.42 -19.67 29.96
N LEU A 413 -6.30 -19.03 29.63
CA LEU A 413 -4.96 -19.53 29.91
C LEU A 413 -4.29 -18.64 30.98
N PRO A 414 -3.83 -19.19 32.11
CA PRO A 414 -3.05 -18.42 33.07
C PRO A 414 -1.76 -17.92 32.41
N LYS A 415 -1.44 -16.62 32.59
CA LYS A 415 -0.20 -15.99 32.08
C LYS A 415 1.06 -16.79 32.39
N ARG A 416 1.10 -17.42 33.58
CA ARG A 416 2.18 -18.34 33.99
C ARG A 416 2.38 -19.51 33.01
N LYS A 417 1.31 -20.16 32.57
CA LYS A 417 1.37 -21.32 31.67
C LYS A 417 1.83 -20.93 30.27
N LEU A 418 1.45 -19.74 29.79
CA LEU A 418 1.98 -19.19 28.53
C LEU A 418 3.48 -18.90 28.64
N LEU A 419 3.93 -18.30 29.75
CA LEU A 419 5.36 -18.06 29.99
C LEU A 419 6.16 -19.37 30.03
N GLU A 420 5.67 -20.39 30.72
CA GLU A 420 6.26 -21.73 30.75
C GLU A 420 6.34 -22.34 29.32
N THR A 421 5.33 -22.10 28.49
CA THR A 421 5.31 -22.57 27.08
C THR A 421 6.33 -21.83 26.22
N LEU A 422 6.40 -20.50 26.33
CA LEU A 422 7.38 -19.68 25.60
C LEU A 422 8.81 -19.99 26.04
N GLU A 423 9.02 -20.24 27.33
CA GLU A 423 10.29 -20.69 27.87
C GLU A 423 10.68 -22.07 27.31
N ALA A 424 9.74 -23.03 27.28
CA ALA A 424 9.95 -24.34 26.69
C ALA A 424 10.33 -24.27 25.20
N LEU A 425 9.60 -23.49 24.39
CA LEU A 425 9.90 -23.27 22.97
C LEU A 425 11.26 -22.58 22.76
N THR A 426 11.61 -21.63 23.63
CA THR A 426 12.91 -20.96 23.61
C THR A 426 14.03 -21.95 23.96
N ASN A 427 13.83 -22.81 24.96
CA ASN A 427 14.77 -23.85 25.35
C ASN A 427 14.97 -24.88 24.24
N ARG A 428 13.94 -25.15 23.42
CA ARG A 428 14.03 -25.97 22.19
C ARG A 428 14.64 -25.23 20.99
N CYS A 429 14.99 -23.95 21.15
CA CYS A 429 15.55 -23.09 20.11
C CYS A 429 14.65 -22.89 18.87
N LEU A 430 13.32 -23.09 18.98
CA LEU A 430 12.37 -22.96 17.86
C LEU A 430 11.85 -21.53 17.66
N ILE A 431 11.95 -20.69 18.69
CA ILE A 431 11.52 -19.29 18.67
C ILE A 431 12.64 -18.35 19.10
N GLU A 432 12.50 -17.08 18.74
CA GLU A 432 13.42 -16.00 19.04
C GLU A 432 12.68 -14.83 19.67
N LYS A 433 13.38 -14.09 20.55
CA LYS A 433 12.86 -12.88 21.17
C LYS A 433 13.49 -11.67 20.49
N GLN A 434 12.66 -10.85 19.85
CA GLN A 434 13.03 -9.58 19.25
C GLN A 434 12.52 -8.41 20.11
N ALA A 435 12.86 -7.17 19.73
CA ALA A 435 12.41 -5.97 20.43
C ALA A 435 10.86 -5.89 20.53
N ASN A 436 10.16 -6.38 19.49
CA ASN A 436 8.70 -6.25 19.37
C ASN A 436 7.93 -7.49 19.86
N GLY A 437 8.61 -8.54 20.33
CA GLY A 437 7.95 -9.76 20.81
C GLY A 437 8.68 -11.04 20.44
N TYR A 438 7.94 -12.15 20.45
CA TYR A 438 8.45 -13.47 20.05
C TYR A 438 8.17 -13.72 18.57
N THR A 439 9.09 -14.37 17.86
CA THR A 439 8.93 -14.76 16.44
C THR A 439 9.62 -16.09 16.16
N GLN A 440 9.45 -16.60 14.94
CA GLN A 440 10.10 -17.80 14.44
C GLN A 440 11.17 -17.45 13.40
N GLN A 441 12.13 -18.36 13.24
CA GLN A 441 13.07 -18.28 12.11
C GLN A 441 12.32 -18.48 10.78
N PRO A 442 12.72 -17.83 9.68
CA PRO A 442 12.00 -17.89 8.40
C PRO A 442 11.69 -19.32 7.92
N VAL A 443 12.68 -20.22 7.98
CA VAL A 443 12.51 -21.63 7.54
C VAL A 443 11.51 -22.38 8.42
N VAL A 444 11.52 -22.12 9.74
CA VAL A 444 10.58 -22.73 10.68
C VAL A 444 9.18 -22.18 10.44
N MET A 445 9.06 -20.87 10.21
CA MET A 445 7.78 -20.21 9.94
C MET A 445 7.09 -20.73 8.69
N GLU A 446 7.83 -20.92 7.59
CA GLU A 446 7.28 -21.51 6.38
C GLU A 446 6.84 -22.96 6.61
N TYR A 447 7.67 -23.78 7.25
CA TYR A 447 7.27 -25.15 7.59
C TYR A 447 6.01 -25.20 8.47
N VAL A 448 5.91 -24.34 9.49
CA VAL A 448 4.72 -24.26 10.36
C VAL A 448 3.49 -23.85 9.56
N THR A 449 3.67 -22.92 8.61
CA THR A 449 2.60 -22.47 7.71
C THR A 449 2.11 -23.62 6.85
N ASP A 450 3.02 -24.37 6.22
CA ASP A 450 2.67 -25.51 5.37
C ASP A 450 1.91 -26.58 6.17
N VAL A 451 2.39 -26.90 7.38
CA VAL A 451 1.71 -27.86 8.27
C VAL A 451 0.32 -27.35 8.68
N LEU A 452 0.18 -26.05 8.98
CA LEU A 452 -1.12 -25.45 9.30
C LEU A 452 -2.08 -25.56 8.11
N VAL A 453 -1.63 -25.20 6.90
CA VAL A 453 -2.43 -25.27 5.67
C VAL A 453 -2.89 -26.71 5.41
N GLU A 454 -2.00 -27.69 5.52
CA GLU A 454 -2.34 -29.10 5.31
C GLU A 454 -3.34 -29.62 6.33
N GLN A 455 -3.13 -29.32 7.63
CA GLN A 455 -4.02 -29.77 8.68
C GLN A 455 -5.40 -29.13 8.55
N VAL A 456 -5.48 -27.82 8.34
CA VAL A 456 -6.77 -27.12 8.16
C VAL A 456 -7.48 -27.61 6.89
N THR A 457 -6.75 -27.87 5.81
CA THR A 457 -7.33 -28.46 4.59
C THR A 457 -7.91 -29.85 4.90
N ALA A 458 -7.19 -30.69 5.65
CA ALA A 458 -7.67 -32.01 6.04
C ALA A 458 -8.90 -31.93 6.98
N GLU A 459 -8.92 -31.00 7.94
CA GLU A 459 -10.08 -30.74 8.80
C GLU A 459 -11.31 -30.35 7.97
N LEU A 460 -11.14 -29.45 6.99
CA LEU A 460 -12.24 -29.02 6.12
C LEU A 460 -12.74 -30.13 5.19
N LEU A 461 -11.88 -31.05 4.75
CA LEU A 461 -12.29 -32.20 3.92
C LEU A 461 -12.98 -33.31 4.74
N THR A 462 -12.53 -33.53 5.97
CA THR A 462 -13.04 -34.59 6.86
C THR A 462 -14.25 -34.17 7.69
N GLY A 463 -14.39 -32.87 7.98
CA GLY A 463 -15.41 -32.30 8.88
C GLY A 463 -15.02 -32.33 10.36
N GLU A 464 -13.81 -32.79 10.73
CA GLU A 464 -13.32 -32.77 12.10
C GLU A 464 -12.63 -31.44 12.42
N LEU A 465 -13.43 -30.41 12.69
CA LEU A 465 -12.94 -29.04 12.86
C LEU A 465 -12.32 -28.82 14.25
N ASN A 466 -11.03 -28.49 14.30
CA ASN A 466 -10.31 -28.14 15.54
C ASN A 466 -9.52 -26.84 15.35
N LEU A 467 -8.43 -26.87 14.58
CA LEU A 467 -7.63 -25.67 14.26
C LEU A 467 -8.46 -24.62 13.53
N PHE A 468 -9.38 -25.05 12.65
CA PHE A 468 -10.28 -24.15 11.96
C PHE A 468 -11.20 -23.35 12.91
N LEU A 469 -11.52 -23.90 14.09
CA LEU A 469 -12.34 -23.24 15.10
C LEU A 469 -11.49 -22.46 16.13
N SER A 470 -10.27 -22.91 16.41
CA SER A 470 -9.43 -22.37 17.48
C SER A 470 -8.44 -21.29 17.05
N HIS A 471 -8.09 -21.21 15.77
CA HIS A 471 -7.09 -20.26 15.24
C HIS A 471 -7.69 -19.36 14.16
N ALA A 472 -7.39 -18.07 14.20
CA ALA A 472 -7.77 -17.13 13.16
C ALA A 472 -6.79 -17.25 11.98
N LEU A 473 -7.24 -17.73 10.82
CA LEU A 473 -6.38 -17.90 9.65
C LEU A 473 -5.99 -16.56 9.00
N LEU A 474 -6.79 -15.53 9.26
CA LEU A 474 -6.57 -14.15 8.89
C LEU A 474 -6.86 -13.29 10.11
N GLN A 475 -6.03 -12.26 10.35
CA GLN A 475 -6.23 -11.31 11.44
C GLN A 475 -6.64 -9.97 10.86
N ALA A 476 -7.93 -9.65 10.90
CA ALA A 476 -8.48 -8.39 10.40
C ALA A 476 -7.89 -7.16 11.12
N SER A 477 -7.45 -7.31 12.37
CA SER A 477 -6.76 -6.24 13.12
C SER A 477 -5.32 -5.95 12.65
N SER A 478 -4.74 -6.80 11.80
CA SER A 478 -3.35 -6.66 11.34
C SER A 478 -3.24 -5.69 10.16
N LYS A 479 -2.03 -5.14 9.97
CA LYS A 479 -1.72 -4.20 8.87
C LYS A 479 -2.02 -4.81 7.50
N ASP A 480 -2.36 -3.98 6.51
CA ASP A 480 -2.80 -4.45 5.18
C ASP A 480 -1.80 -5.37 4.47
N TYR A 481 -0.50 -5.09 4.58
CA TYR A 481 0.54 -5.94 3.98
C TYR A 481 0.65 -7.31 4.66
N ILE A 482 0.38 -7.38 5.97
CA ILE A 482 0.34 -8.64 6.73
C ILE A 482 -0.89 -9.44 6.30
N ARG A 483 -2.07 -8.81 6.25
CA ARG A 483 -3.29 -9.46 5.77
C ARG A 483 -3.13 -9.99 4.35
N SER A 484 -2.54 -9.20 3.46
CA SER A 484 -2.23 -9.62 2.08
C SER A 484 -1.31 -10.85 2.06
N THR A 485 -0.33 -10.90 2.97
CA THR A 485 0.58 -12.04 3.11
C THR A 485 -0.13 -13.27 3.70
N GLN A 486 -1.00 -13.09 4.70
CA GLN A 486 -1.84 -14.17 5.27
C GLN A 486 -2.78 -14.77 4.22
N ILE A 487 -3.44 -13.93 3.41
CA ILE A 487 -4.27 -14.38 2.29
C ILE A 487 -3.43 -15.22 1.32
N ARG A 488 -2.27 -14.71 0.89
CA ARG A 488 -1.41 -15.37 -0.10
C ARG A 488 -0.80 -16.68 0.39
N LEU A 489 -0.36 -16.75 1.64
CA LEU A 489 0.40 -17.89 2.18
C LEU A 489 -0.47 -18.90 2.97
N ILE A 490 -1.69 -18.52 3.39
CA ILE A 490 -2.57 -19.39 4.19
C ILE A 490 -3.88 -19.65 3.44
N LEU A 491 -4.69 -18.62 3.20
CA LEU A 491 -6.04 -18.82 2.64
C LEU A 491 -6.04 -19.28 1.19
N GLN A 492 -5.19 -18.71 0.34
CA GLN A 492 -5.08 -19.10 -1.09
C GLN A 492 -4.63 -20.56 -1.25
N PRO A 493 -3.56 -21.05 -0.58
CA PRO A 493 -3.20 -22.46 -0.63
C PRO A 493 -4.30 -23.40 -0.14
N ILE A 494 -4.99 -23.09 0.97
CA ILE A 494 -6.14 -23.87 1.45
C ILE A 494 -7.23 -23.90 0.36
N GLY A 495 -7.54 -22.75 -0.23
CA GLY A 495 -8.52 -22.63 -1.30
C GLY A 495 -8.18 -23.45 -2.54
N ILE A 496 -6.93 -23.39 -3.02
CA ILE A 496 -6.45 -24.17 -4.16
C ILE A 496 -6.55 -25.67 -3.87
N ASN A 497 -6.13 -26.10 -2.67
CA ASN A 497 -6.22 -27.50 -2.28
C ASN A 497 -7.67 -27.99 -2.25
N LEU A 498 -8.61 -27.20 -1.72
CA LEU A 498 -10.03 -27.55 -1.75
C LEU A 498 -10.56 -27.61 -3.19
N GLN A 499 -10.29 -26.60 -4.03
CA GLN A 499 -10.71 -26.60 -5.44
C GLN A 499 -10.18 -27.81 -6.20
N SER A 500 -8.99 -28.32 -5.87
CA SER A 500 -8.43 -29.52 -6.51
C SER A 500 -9.20 -30.82 -6.18
N GLN A 501 -9.86 -30.88 -5.03
CA GLN A 501 -10.61 -32.05 -4.56
C GLN A 501 -12.08 -32.03 -5.02
N PHE A 502 -12.62 -30.86 -5.36
CA PHE A 502 -14.02 -30.70 -5.78
C PHE A 502 -14.12 -30.46 -7.30
N PRO A 503 -14.81 -31.32 -8.08
CA PRO A 503 -14.87 -31.21 -9.54
C PRO A 503 -15.59 -29.95 -10.06
N THR A 504 -16.47 -29.36 -9.25
CA THR A 504 -17.25 -28.18 -9.64
C THR A 504 -17.33 -27.15 -8.50
N ALA A 505 -17.44 -25.87 -8.86
CA ALA A 505 -17.66 -24.79 -7.89
C ALA A 505 -18.94 -24.99 -7.06
N VAL A 506 -19.98 -25.63 -7.65
CA VAL A 506 -21.25 -25.92 -6.97
C VAL A 506 -21.07 -26.96 -5.86
N SER A 507 -20.31 -28.04 -6.10
CA SER A 507 -20.03 -29.04 -5.05
C SER A 507 -19.21 -28.44 -3.90
N LEU A 508 -18.26 -27.57 -4.20
CA LEU A 508 -17.48 -26.86 -3.18
C LEU A 508 -18.38 -25.93 -2.36
N HIS A 509 -19.28 -25.19 -3.02
CA HIS A 509 -20.25 -24.31 -2.36
C HIS A 509 -21.17 -25.09 -1.41
N GLN A 510 -21.73 -26.22 -1.84
CA GLN A 510 -22.55 -27.10 -0.99
C GLN A 510 -21.76 -27.63 0.23
N HIS A 511 -20.50 -28.00 0.03
CA HIS A 511 -19.62 -28.43 1.11
C HIS A 511 -19.35 -27.32 2.13
N MET A 512 -19.09 -26.08 1.68
CA MET A 512 -18.92 -24.94 2.59
C MET A 512 -20.19 -24.65 3.41
N HIS A 513 -21.38 -24.79 2.82
CA HIS A 513 -22.64 -24.68 3.57
C HIS A 513 -22.84 -25.81 4.58
N HIS A 514 -22.36 -27.02 4.29
CA HIS A 514 -22.35 -28.11 5.25
C HIS A 514 -21.44 -27.82 6.44
N ILE A 515 -20.24 -27.28 6.19
CA ILE A 515 -19.32 -26.81 7.25
C ILE A 515 -19.95 -25.70 8.09
N LEU A 516 -20.63 -24.73 7.46
CA LEU A 516 -21.38 -23.69 8.18
C LEU A 516 -22.42 -24.30 9.13
N GLN A 517 -23.16 -25.31 8.67
CA GLN A 517 -24.15 -26.00 9.50
C GLN A 517 -23.49 -26.72 10.69
N GLN A 518 -22.37 -27.41 10.49
CA GLN A 518 -21.61 -28.03 11.57
C GLN A 518 -21.14 -27.02 12.62
N ILE A 519 -20.66 -25.85 12.20
CA ILE A 519 -20.26 -24.77 13.12
C ILE A 519 -21.46 -24.32 13.95
N ARG A 520 -22.65 -24.22 13.36
CA ARG A 520 -23.87 -23.86 14.09
C ARG A 520 -24.28 -24.91 15.11
N ASP A 521 -24.13 -26.19 14.78
CA ASP A 521 -24.44 -27.29 15.68
C ASP A 521 -23.54 -27.31 16.93
N THR A 522 -22.32 -26.75 16.85
CA THR A 522 -21.42 -26.61 18.02
C THR A 522 -21.90 -25.56 19.04
N GLY A 523 -22.83 -24.69 18.67
CA GLY A 523 -23.47 -23.70 19.55
C GLY A 523 -22.74 -22.35 19.67
N PRO A 524 -23.33 -21.39 20.40
CA PRO A 524 -22.81 -20.03 20.55
C PRO A 524 -21.63 -19.99 21.53
N GLY A 525 -20.45 -20.40 21.06
CA GLY A 525 -19.17 -20.25 21.73
C GLY A 525 -18.28 -19.20 21.06
N ALA A 526 -17.27 -18.69 21.77
CA ALA A 526 -16.21 -17.92 21.14
C ALA A 526 -15.41 -18.86 20.22
N SER A 527 -15.45 -18.62 18.92
CA SER A 527 -14.77 -19.41 17.89
C SER A 527 -14.35 -18.51 16.73
N TYR A 528 -13.25 -18.86 16.06
CA TYR A 528 -12.83 -18.22 14.81
C TYR A 528 -13.46 -18.87 13.57
N GLY A 529 -14.18 -19.99 13.72
CA GLY A 529 -14.67 -20.80 12.60
C GLY A 529 -15.55 -20.05 11.61
N ALA A 530 -16.52 -19.27 12.10
CA ALA A 530 -17.43 -18.52 11.24
C ALA A 530 -16.70 -17.39 10.47
N GLY A 531 -15.75 -16.70 11.13
CA GLY A 531 -14.92 -15.69 10.49
C GLY A 531 -13.95 -16.26 9.46
N ASN A 532 -13.31 -17.40 9.79
CA ASN A 532 -12.45 -18.14 8.87
C ASN A 532 -13.23 -18.62 7.63
N LEU A 533 -14.46 -19.10 7.81
CA LEU A 533 -15.29 -19.55 6.71
C LEU A 533 -15.66 -18.40 5.78
N LEU A 534 -16.05 -17.25 6.33
CA LEU A 534 -16.32 -16.04 5.54
C LEU A 534 -15.09 -15.61 4.73
N ASN A 535 -13.93 -15.52 5.36
CA ASN A 535 -12.67 -15.13 4.70
C ASN A 535 -12.30 -16.13 3.58
N LEU A 536 -12.48 -17.43 3.80
CA LEU A 536 -12.18 -18.46 2.82
C LEU A 536 -13.17 -18.45 1.64
N MET A 537 -14.47 -18.36 1.92
CA MET A 537 -15.51 -18.28 0.88
C MET A 537 -15.32 -17.03 0.01
N GLN A 538 -14.94 -15.91 0.61
CA GLN A 538 -14.59 -14.69 -0.11
C GLN A 538 -13.34 -14.85 -0.98
N THR A 539 -12.28 -15.48 -0.46
CA THR A 539 -11.04 -15.73 -1.21
C THR A 539 -11.29 -16.66 -2.41
N LEU A 540 -12.25 -17.57 -2.30
CA LEU A 540 -12.69 -18.48 -3.35
C LEU A 540 -13.74 -17.89 -4.30
N GLU A 541 -14.16 -16.63 -4.09
CA GLU A 541 -15.22 -15.96 -4.84
C GLU A 541 -16.56 -16.74 -4.85
N LEU A 542 -16.86 -17.44 -3.75
CA LEU A 542 -18.12 -18.18 -3.59
C LEU A 542 -19.26 -17.24 -3.23
N ASP A 543 -20.46 -17.54 -3.74
CA ASP A 543 -21.66 -16.75 -3.44
C ASP A 543 -22.12 -16.95 -2.00
N LEU A 544 -22.10 -15.86 -1.21
CA LEU A 544 -22.56 -15.85 0.18
C LEU A 544 -24.06 -15.54 0.31
N THR A 545 -24.76 -15.27 -0.81
CA THR A 545 -26.14 -14.79 -0.78
C THR A 545 -27.06 -15.73 0.00
N GLY A 546 -27.76 -15.19 1.00
CA GLY A 546 -28.73 -15.97 1.81
C GLY A 546 -28.12 -16.91 2.85
N ALA A 547 -26.80 -16.92 3.04
CA ALA A 547 -26.15 -17.75 4.06
C ALA A 547 -26.60 -17.36 5.49
N ASP A 548 -26.70 -18.34 6.39
CA ASP A 548 -27.23 -18.14 7.74
C ASP A 548 -26.15 -18.32 8.82
N PHE A 549 -25.68 -17.20 9.36
CA PHE A 549 -24.69 -17.08 10.44
C PHE A 549 -25.33 -16.65 11.77
N SER A 550 -26.65 -16.81 11.90
CA SER A 550 -27.37 -16.40 13.11
C SER A 550 -26.84 -17.08 14.38
N GLY A 551 -26.71 -16.28 15.45
CA GLY A 551 -26.24 -16.74 16.77
C GLY A 551 -24.75 -17.08 16.87
N LEU A 552 -23.95 -16.87 15.81
CA LEU A 552 -22.52 -17.20 15.80
C LEU A 552 -21.64 -16.02 16.22
N THR A 553 -20.45 -16.34 16.72
CA THR A 553 -19.37 -15.35 16.92
C THR A 553 -18.59 -15.17 15.62
N ILE A 554 -18.62 -13.97 15.05
CA ILE A 554 -17.83 -13.60 13.88
C ILE A 554 -16.59 -12.85 14.36
N ALA A 555 -15.45 -13.54 14.39
CA ALA A 555 -14.18 -12.98 14.84
C ALA A 555 -13.16 -12.91 13.70
N GLN A 556 -12.41 -11.80 13.61
CA GLN A 556 -11.30 -11.61 12.67
C GLN A 556 -11.68 -11.77 11.17
N ALA A 557 -12.92 -11.42 10.81
CA ALA A 557 -13.39 -11.44 9.43
C ALA A 557 -13.09 -10.13 8.69
N ASP A 558 -12.60 -10.23 7.46
CA ASP A 558 -12.34 -9.09 6.58
C ASP A 558 -13.42 -8.99 5.49
N LEU A 559 -14.53 -8.33 5.83
CA LEU A 559 -15.73 -8.24 5.01
C LEU A 559 -15.78 -6.99 4.12
N GLN A 560 -14.69 -6.24 4.02
CA GLN A 560 -14.63 -4.97 3.28
C GLN A 560 -15.02 -5.09 1.80
N ASN A 561 -14.74 -6.24 1.20
CA ASN A 561 -15.04 -6.53 -0.20
C ASN A 561 -16.06 -7.66 -0.37
N ALA A 562 -16.68 -8.12 0.72
CA ALA A 562 -17.63 -9.22 0.71
C ALA A 562 -19.01 -8.75 0.23
N ARG A 563 -19.62 -9.50 -0.70
CA ARG A 563 -21.02 -9.31 -1.10
C ARG A 563 -21.91 -10.18 -0.20
N LEU A 564 -22.53 -9.57 0.80
CA LEU A 564 -23.33 -10.25 1.84
C LEU A 564 -24.83 -10.03 1.62
N HIS A 565 -25.29 -10.20 0.38
CA HIS A 565 -26.70 -10.01 0.06
C HIS A 565 -27.57 -11.00 0.83
N ARG A 566 -28.56 -10.50 1.57
CA ARG A 566 -29.54 -11.32 2.31
C ARG A 566 -28.92 -12.31 3.31
N VAL A 567 -27.67 -12.10 3.73
CA VAL A 567 -27.00 -12.94 4.73
C VAL A 567 -27.65 -12.69 6.10
N ASN A 568 -27.86 -13.75 6.87
CA ASN A 568 -28.49 -13.66 8.18
C ASN A 568 -27.44 -13.68 9.31
N PHE A 569 -27.28 -12.56 10.00
CA PHE A 569 -26.45 -12.39 11.21
C PHE A 569 -27.31 -12.10 12.45
N HIS A 570 -28.58 -12.53 12.47
CA HIS A 570 -29.45 -12.35 13.62
C HIS A 570 -28.80 -12.88 14.91
N GLN A 571 -28.72 -12.05 15.96
CA GLN A 571 -28.06 -12.39 17.23
C GLN A 571 -26.58 -12.79 17.12
N ALA A 572 -25.89 -12.46 16.03
CA ALA A 572 -24.46 -12.71 15.90
C ALA A 572 -23.63 -11.73 16.74
N SER A 573 -22.46 -12.17 17.20
CA SER A 573 -21.50 -11.33 17.94
C SER A 573 -20.26 -11.04 17.10
N PHE A 574 -19.97 -9.77 16.86
CA PHE A 574 -18.81 -9.33 16.08
C PHE A 574 -17.62 -9.01 16.98
N SER A 575 -16.41 -9.40 16.58
CA SER A 575 -15.17 -9.10 17.31
C SER A 575 -14.00 -8.92 16.34
N TYR A 576 -13.46 -7.71 16.26
CA TYR A 576 -12.39 -7.37 15.31
C TYR A 576 -12.77 -7.71 13.86
N VAL A 577 -13.92 -7.22 13.40
CA VAL A 577 -14.41 -7.43 12.02
C VAL A 577 -14.28 -6.13 11.24
N LEU A 578 -13.78 -6.22 10.02
CA LEU A 578 -13.67 -5.07 9.13
C LEU A 578 -14.82 -5.10 8.13
N PHE A 579 -15.71 -4.13 8.22
CA PHE A 579 -16.75 -3.90 7.21
C PHE A 579 -16.28 -2.87 6.18
N ALA A 580 -16.94 -2.85 5.03
CA ALA A 580 -16.77 -1.78 4.08
C ALA A 580 -17.29 -0.48 4.68
N GLU A 581 -16.64 0.61 4.33
CA GLU A 581 -17.03 1.93 4.77
C GLU A 581 -17.68 2.67 3.59
N SER A 582 -18.80 3.34 3.84
CA SER A 582 -19.38 4.25 2.85
C SER A 582 -19.03 5.68 3.24
N PHE A 583 -18.20 6.32 2.43
CA PHE A 583 -17.97 7.76 2.45
C PHE A 583 -17.86 8.26 1.00
N ASN A 584 -18.45 9.43 0.72
CA ASN A 584 -18.45 10.02 -0.62
C ASN A 584 -17.25 10.94 -0.78
N SER A 585 -16.40 10.64 -1.77
CA SER A 585 -15.29 11.46 -2.30
C SER A 585 -14.81 12.61 -1.40
N PRO A 586 -14.11 12.29 -0.30
CA PRO A 586 -13.66 13.29 0.63
C PRO A 586 -12.65 14.23 -0.06
N TYR A 587 -12.90 15.53 0.06
CA TYR A 587 -12.11 16.57 -0.59
C TYR A 587 -11.07 17.15 0.35
N VAL A 588 -11.43 17.36 1.62
CA VAL A 588 -10.54 18.03 2.57
C VAL A 588 -10.49 17.23 3.86
N SER A 589 -9.28 17.14 4.41
CA SER A 589 -9.04 16.56 5.73
C SER A 589 -8.35 17.55 6.64
N ALA A 590 -8.72 17.53 7.92
CA ALA A 590 -8.00 18.21 8.99
C ALA A 590 -7.77 17.22 10.13
N LEU A 591 -6.60 17.30 10.75
CA LEU A 591 -6.22 16.50 11.90
C LEU A 591 -6.30 17.36 13.16
N SER A 592 -6.82 16.80 14.24
CA SER A 592 -6.85 17.49 15.53
C SER A 592 -5.43 17.69 16.08
N PRO A 593 -5.14 18.81 16.75
CA PRO A 593 -3.84 19.06 17.39
C PRO A 593 -3.38 17.96 18.37
N ASP A 594 -4.30 17.22 18.98
CA ASP A 594 -3.99 16.08 19.86
C ASP A 594 -3.71 14.75 19.13
N ASN A 595 -3.70 14.74 17.78
CA ASN A 595 -3.50 13.58 16.91
C ASN A 595 -4.55 12.46 17.10
N ARG A 596 -5.68 12.76 17.75
CA ARG A 596 -6.70 11.77 18.08
C ARG A 596 -7.76 11.63 17.00
N TYR A 597 -8.16 12.74 16.37
CA TYR A 597 -9.27 12.79 15.44
C TYR A 597 -8.85 13.32 14.07
N LEU A 598 -9.30 12.63 13.03
CA LEU A 598 -9.20 13.08 11.63
C LEU A 598 -10.61 13.41 11.14
N ALA A 599 -10.87 14.68 10.83
CA ALA A 599 -12.10 15.14 10.23
C ALA A 599 -11.97 15.19 8.71
N MET A 600 -12.99 14.74 8.00
CA MET A 600 -13.00 14.60 6.55
C MET A 600 -14.34 15.10 6.00
N THR A 601 -14.29 15.93 4.97
CA THR A 601 -15.49 16.53 4.37
C THR A 601 -15.68 16.05 2.94
N GLY A 602 -16.94 15.79 2.58
CA GLY A 602 -17.36 15.33 1.25
C GLY A 602 -18.19 16.35 0.45
N PRO A 603 -18.56 16.02 -0.79
CA PRO A 603 -19.42 16.86 -1.64
C PRO A 603 -20.88 16.89 -1.18
N ASP A 604 -21.28 15.89 -0.40
CA ASP A 604 -22.60 15.75 0.21
C ASP A 604 -22.80 16.64 1.46
N GLY A 605 -21.77 17.40 1.86
CA GLY A 605 -21.81 18.24 3.03
C GLY A 605 -21.75 17.47 4.36
N LEU A 606 -21.51 16.15 4.30
CA LEU A 606 -21.26 15.34 5.48
C LEU A 606 -19.82 15.54 5.97
N VAL A 607 -19.66 15.48 7.29
CA VAL A 607 -18.35 15.51 7.94
C VAL A 607 -18.16 14.22 8.71
N HIS A 608 -17.21 13.41 8.28
CA HIS A 608 -16.86 12.16 8.95
C HIS A 608 -15.68 12.39 9.87
N MET A 609 -15.79 11.93 11.10
CA MET A 609 -14.70 11.96 12.06
C MET A 609 -14.22 10.56 12.38
N TRP A 610 -12.91 10.40 12.29
CA TRP A 610 -12.21 9.15 12.52
C TRP A 610 -11.33 9.29 13.73
N ASP A 611 -11.36 8.28 14.60
CA ASP A 611 -10.31 8.14 15.60
C ASP A 611 -9.08 7.56 14.92
N VAL A 612 -7.96 8.28 15.01
CA VAL A 612 -6.72 7.97 14.31
C VAL A 612 -6.06 6.71 14.87
N THR A 613 -6.19 6.46 16.17
CA THR A 613 -5.54 5.35 16.87
C THR A 613 -6.20 4.02 16.58
N THR A 614 -7.54 4.02 16.52
CA THR A 614 -8.35 2.83 16.19
C THR A 614 -8.63 2.73 14.69
N GLY A 615 -8.52 3.84 13.97
CA GLY A 615 -8.97 4.01 12.59
C GLY A 615 -10.45 3.67 12.40
N GLN A 616 -11.27 3.79 13.45
CA GLN A 616 -12.72 3.63 13.38
C GLN A 616 -13.40 4.99 13.24
N ARG A 617 -14.53 5.01 12.53
CA ARG A 617 -15.37 6.20 12.42
C ARG A 617 -16.10 6.41 13.75
N GLN A 618 -15.90 7.58 14.36
CA GLN A 618 -16.55 7.95 15.61
C GLN A 618 -17.88 8.66 15.37
N LEU A 619 -17.89 9.64 14.45
CA LEU A 619 -19.04 10.51 14.24
C LEU A 619 -19.25 10.78 12.75
N THR A 620 -20.51 10.97 12.36
CA THR A 620 -20.89 11.53 11.06
C THR A 620 -21.84 12.69 11.32
N LEU A 621 -21.45 13.88 10.89
CA LEU A 621 -22.22 15.12 11.08
C LEU A 621 -22.87 15.49 9.75
N ALA A 622 -24.20 15.63 9.74
CA ALA A 622 -24.95 16.20 8.63
C ALA A 622 -24.76 17.73 8.61
N ALA A 623 -23.55 18.18 8.26
CA ALA A 623 -23.15 19.55 8.52
C ALA A 623 -23.75 20.54 7.52
N HIS A 624 -23.76 20.23 6.23
CA HIS A 624 -24.09 21.20 5.19
C HIS A 624 -24.99 20.62 4.10
N GLN A 625 -25.67 21.49 3.35
CA GLN A 625 -26.47 21.11 2.16
C GLN A 625 -25.69 21.26 0.84
N GLY A 626 -24.45 21.74 0.93
CA GLY A 626 -23.54 21.90 -0.19
C GLY A 626 -22.12 21.51 0.17
N LEU A 627 -21.25 21.53 -0.83
CA LEU A 627 -19.85 21.12 -0.74
C LEU A 627 -19.10 21.87 0.38
N ALA A 628 -18.49 21.11 1.31
CA ALA A 628 -17.77 21.65 2.46
C ALA A 628 -16.25 21.57 2.24
N LEU A 629 -15.59 22.71 1.98
CA LEU A 629 -14.15 22.78 1.72
C LEU A 629 -13.35 23.41 2.87
N GLY A 630 -14.00 24.15 3.77
CA GLY A 630 -13.36 24.65 4.98
C GLY A 630 -13.55 23.67 6.12
N VAL A 631 -12.46 23.09 6.63
CA VAL A 631 -12.48 22.28 7.86
C VAL A 631 -11.24 22.60 8.68
N ALA A 632 -11.45 22.94 9.96
CA ALA A 632 -10.36 23.25 10.87
C ALA A 632 -10.75 22.93 12.31
N PHE A 633 -9.81 22.34 13.06
CA PHE A 633 -9.94 22.15 14.51
C PHE A 633 -9.48 23.41 15.25
N SER A 634 -10.11 23.69 16.39
CA SER A 634 -9.58 24.66 17.34
C SER A 634 -8.21 24.22 17.86
N PRO A 635 -7.34 25.14 18.30
CA PRO A 635 -6.06 24.78 18.93
C PRO A 635 -6.20 23.84 20.13
N THR A 636 -7.35 23.86 20.81
CA THR A 636 -7.68 22.97 21.94
C THR A 636 -8.20 21.59 21.53
N SER A 637 -8.47 21.34 20.24
CA SER A 637 -9.11 20.12 19.71
C SER A 637 -10.57 19.88 20.15
N GLU A 638 -11.17 20.78 20.93
CA GLU A 638 -12.54 20.63 21.46
C GLU A 638 -13.64 21.07 20.49
N VAL A 639 -13.31 21.97 19.55
CA VAL A 639 -14.27 22.54 18.60
C VAL A 639 -13.81 22.33 17.17
N LEU A 640 -14.71 21.86 16.31
CA LEU A 640 -14.50 21.74 14.87
C LEU A 640 -15.31 22.82 14.14
N ALA A 641 -14.65 23.58 13.26
CA ALA A 641 -15.30 24.52 12.36
C ALA A 641 -15.43 23.91 10.96
N THR A 642 -16.62 24.04 10.37
CA THR A 642 -16.92 23.54 9.02
C THR A 642 -17.56 24.66 8.19
N ALA A 643 -17.04 24.89 7.00
CA ALA A 643 -17.49 25.95 6.10
C ALA A 643 -17.81 25.39 4.70
N SER A 644 -18.89 25.89 4.10
CA SER A 644 -19.48 25.32 2.89
C SER A 644 -19.92 26.34 1.86
N PHE A 645 -20.14 25.84 0.64
CA PHE A 645 -20.76 26.57 -0.46
C PHE A 645 -22.24 26.90 -0.24
N ASP A 646 -22.88 26.27 0.75
CA ASP A 646 -24.22 26.65 1.19
C ASP A 646 -24.27 28.03 1.89
N ARG A 647 -23.13 28.73 1.95
CA ARG A 647 -22.93 30.04 2.58
C ARG A 647 -23.09 29.99 4.10
N THR A 648 -22.78 28.84 4.70
CA THR A 648 -22.79 28.69 6.16
C THR A 648 -21.45 28.23 6.71
N LEU A 649 -21.12 28.78 7.89
CA LEU A 649 -20.06 28.33 8.79
C LEU A 649 -20.74 27.72 10.02
N LYS A 650 -20.31 26.53 10.42
CA LYS A 650 -20.83 25.83 11.60
C LYS A 650 -19.71 25.43 12.56
N PHE A 651 -19.98 25.54 13.85
CA PHE A 651 -19.09 25.08 14.91
C PHE A 651 -19.69 23.87 15.63
N TRP A 652 -18.87 22.87 15.90
CA TRP A 652 -19.27 21.58 16.47
C TRP A 652 -18.43 21.24 17.69
N GLN A 653 -19.07 20.81 18.76
CA GLN A 653 -18.37 20.31 19.94
C GLN A 653 -17.93 18.86 19.72
N ILE A 654 -16.66 18.57 20.04
CA ILE A 654 -16.06 17.24 19.89
C ILE A 654 -15.86 16.61 21.28
N PRO A 655 -16.14 15.30 21.47
CA PRO A 655 -16.64 14.33 20.50
C PRO A 655 -18.17 14.20 20.49
N THR A 656 -18.92 15.13 21.06
CA THR A 656 -20.39 14.98 21.17
C THR A 656 -21.11 15.18 19.84
N GLY A 657 -20.49 15.87 18.87
CA GLY A 657 -21.09 16.19 17.58
C GLY A 657 -22.21 17.23 17.66
N VAL A 658 -22.33 17.94 18.78
CA VAL A 658 -23.38 18.95 18.98
C VAL A 658 -23.02 20.21 18.20
N CYS A 659 -23.94 20.68 17.37
CA CYS A 659 -23.79 21.96 16.69
C CYS A 659 -23.93 23.09 17.71
N LEU A 660 -22.84 23.84 17.93
CA LEU A 660 -22.81 24.97 18.84
C LEU A 660 -23.40 26.23 18.19
N GLN A 661 -23.11 26.43 16.91
CA GLN A 661 -23.49 27.66 16.21
C GLN A 661 -23.52 27.47 14.69
N VAL A 662 -24.39 28.26 14.04
CA VAL A 662 -24.49 28.40 12.58
C VAL A 662 -24.43 29.88 12.22
N ILE A 663 -23.57 30.25 11.28
CA ILE A 663 -23.36 31.62 10.79
C ILE A 663 -23.56 31.63 9.27
N SER A 664 -24.25 32.63 8.74
CA SER A 664 -24.46 32.80 7.30
C SER A 664 -23.57 33.90 6.72
N THR A 665 -22.98 33.66 5.56
CA THR A 665 -22.09 34.58 4.85
C THR A 665 -22.73 35.11 3.56
N PRO A 666 -22.27 36.26 3.03
CA PRO A 666 -22.81 36.83 1.80
C PRO A 666 -22.46 36.01 0.54
N ALA A 667 -21.34 35.28 0.56
CA ALA A 667 -20.84 34.48 -0.55
C ALA A 667 -20.44 33.05 -0.08
N PRO A 668 -20.37 32.07 -1.01
CA PRO A 668 -19.87 30.73 -0.74
C PRO A 668 -18.46 30.73 -0.14
N ILE A 669 -18.20 29.83 0.80
CA ILE A 669 -16.94 29.77 1.55
C ILE A 669 -16.08 28.64 1.03
N TRP A 670 -14.82 28.95 0.68
CA TRP A 670 -13.87 27.99 0.10
C TRP A 670 -12.86 27.47 1.11
N SER A 671 -12.45 28.30 2.06
CA SER A 671 -11.44 27.93 3.07
C SER A 671 -11.67 28.65 4.38
N GLY A 672 -11.14 28.08 5.46
CA GLY A 672 -11.10 28.78 6.74
C GLY A 672 -10.00 28.25 7.65
N CYS A 673 -9.52 29.09 8.56
CA CYS A 673 -8.52 28.74 9.55
C CYS A 673 -8.71 29.52 10.86
N TYR A 674 -8.38 28.89 11.98
CA TYR A 674 -8.33 29.55 13.29
C TYR A 674 -7.08 30.42 13.44
N SER A 675 -7.18 31.44 14.28
CA SER A 675 -6.02 32.07 14.90
C SER A 675 -5.34 31.12 15.90
N ILE A 676 -4.07 31.37 16.21
CA ILE A 676 -3.29 30.51 17.12
C ILE A 676 -3.87 30.45 18.54
N ASP A 677 -4.53 31.52 18.98
CA ASP A 677 -5.23 31.61 20.26
C ASP A 677 -6.68 31.07 20.22
N GLY A 678 -7.17 30.69 19.03
CA GLY A 678 -8.52 30.17 18.80
C GLY A 678 -9.64 31.21 18.92
N GLN A 679 -9.32 32.50 19.13
CA GLN A 679 -10.34 33.55 19.33
C GLN A 679 -10.95 34.03 18.01
N LEU A 680 -10.18 34.01 16.93
CA LEU A 680 -10.60 34.48 15.61
C LEU A 680 -10.66 33.32 14.61
N PHE A 681 -11.59 33.41 13.67
CA PHE A 681 -11.71 32.51 12.54
C PHE A 681 -11.71 33.32 11.23
N PHE A 682 -10.78 33.00 10.34
CA PHE A 682 -10.64 33.64 9.03
C PHE A 682 -11.35 32.81 7.97
N LEU A 683 -12.10 33.48 7.08
CA LEU A 683 -12.89 32.87 6.02
C LEU A 683 -12.46 33.41 4.65
N GLY A 684 -12.16 32.51 3.72
CA GLY A 684 -11.90 32.84 2.31
C GLY A 684 -13.18 32.66 1.49
N LEU A 685 -13.66 33.75 0.88
CA LEU A 685 -14.91 33.76 0.12
C LEU A 685 -14.67 33.61 -1.39
N GLU A 686 -15.69 33.15 -2.11
CA GLU A 686 -15.67 32.99 -3.57
C GLU A 686 -15.46 34.31 -4.33
N ASP A 687 -15.93 35.43 -3.75
CA ASP A 687 -15.83 36.76 -4.35
C ASP A 687 -14.50 37.48 -4.09
N GLY A 688 -13.52 36.78 -3.51
CA GLY A 688 -12.17 37.31 -3.26
C GLY A 688 -12.00 38.06 -1.94
N ARG A 689 -13.06 38.17 -1.11
CA ARG A 689 -12.97 38.77 0.23
C ARG A 689 -12.48 37.78 1.28
N ILE A 690 -11.80 38.31 2.30
CA ILE A 690 -11.50 37.60 3.55
C ILE A 690 -12.35 38.21 4.66
N GLN A 691 -13.10 37.37 5.37
CA GLN A 691 -13.91 37.77 6.52
C GLN A 691 -13.30 37.22 7.82
N VAL A 692 -13.29 38.04 8.87
CA VAL A 692 -12.77 37.69 10.19
C VAL A 692 -13.92 37.61 11.18
N TRP A 693 -14.03 36.47 11.86
CA TRP A 693 -15.09 36.19 12.81
C TRP A 693 -14.52 36.01 14.22
N ASP A 694 -15.16 36.57 15.24
CA ASP A 694 -14.82 36.32 16.65
C ASP A 694 -15.65 35.14 17.16
N VAL A 695 -14.95 34.07 17.53
CA VAL A 695 -15.54 32.80 17.97
C VAL A 695 -16.18 32.93 19.35
N ASN A 696 -15.68 33.83 20.21
CA ASN A 696 -16.17 33.99 21.59
C ASN A 696 -17.36 34.95 21.68
N HIS A 697 -17.34 36.03 20.89
CA HIS A 697 -18.36 37.08 20.96
C HIS A 697 -19.49 36.92 19.94
N ASN A 698 -19.40 35.94 19.04
CA ASN A 698 -20.40 35.67 17.99
C ASN A 698 -20.72 36.88 17.12
N GLN A 699 -19.68 37.66 16.79
CA GLN A 699 -19.81 38.81 15.92
C GLN A 699 -18.85 38.72 14.75
N GLY A 700 -19.35 39.14 13.58
CA GLY A 700 -18.52 39.38 12.41
C GLY A 700 -17.71 40.61 12.72
N VAL A 701 -16.42 40.41 12.96
CA VAL A 701 -15.54 41.48 13.39
C VAL A 701 -15.38 42.41 12.20
N GLN A 702 -14.72 41.96 11.13
CA GLN A 702 -14.30 42.82 10.02
C GLN A 702 -14.16 42.04 8.69
N GLU A 703 -14.22 42.73 7.55
CA GLU A 703 -14.03 42.20 6.19
C GLU A 703 -13.03 43.06 5.39
N PHE A 704 -12.27 42.45 4.47
CA PHE A 704 -11.42 43.16 3.51
C PHE A 704 -11.27 42.41 2.19
N SER A 705 -11.11 43.16 1.09
CA SER A 705 -10.90 42.60 -0.26
C SER A 705 -9.46 42.14 -0.43
N ALA A 706 -9.26 40.83 -0.58
CA ALA A 706 -7.94 40.22 -0.64
C ALA A 706 -7.49 39.94 -2.08
N HIS A 707 -8.35 39.30 -2.87
CA HIS A 707 -8.04 38.82 -4.22
C HIS A 707 -9.06 39.35 -5.24
N GLU A 708 -8.69 39.37 -6.52
CA GLU A 708 -9.59 39.74 -7.63
C GLU A 708 -10.54 38.60 -8.03
N ALA A 709 -10.23 37.39 -7.55
CA ALA A 709 -10.99 36.17 -7.73
C ALA A 709 -11.04 35.38 -6.42
N THR A 710 -11.65 34.21 -6.44
CA THR A 710 -11.83 33.30 -5.29
C THR A 710 -10.57 33.10 -4.44
N VAL A 711 -10.74 33.18 -3.11
CA VAL A 711 -9.70 32.85 -2.13
C VAL A 711 -9.70 31.34 -1.89
N ALA A 712 -8.70 30.65 -2.45
CA ALA A 712 -8.63 29.19 -2.45
C ALA A 712 -8.16 28.59 -1.12
N SER A 713 -7.19 29.23 -0.45
CA SER A 713 -6.63 28.73 0.82
C SER A 713 -6.12 29.87 1.68
N LEU A 714 -6.19 29.65 3.00
CA LEU A 714 -5.68 30.53 4.04
C LEU A 714 -4.75 29.74 4.97
N ALA A 715 -3.68 30.37 5.43
CA ALA A 715 -2.78 29.82 6.44
C ALA A 715 -2.22 30.92 7.34
N ILE A 716 -2.34 30.76 8.66
CA ILE A 716 -1.76 31.69 9.62
C ILE A 716 -0.31 31.32 9.94
N HIS A 717 0.54 32.33 10.10
CA HIS A 717 1.90 32.14 10.58
C HIS A 717 1.88 31.62 12.04
N PRO A 718 2.82 30.76 12.47
CA PRO A 718 2.81 30.18 13.82
C PRO A 718 2.79 31.20 14.98
N GLN A 719 3.29 32.43 14.74
CA GLN A 719 3.24 33.52 15.72
C GLN A 719 1.93 34.33 15.71
N GLY A 720 1.04 34.10 14.74
CA GLY A 720 -0.29 34.72 14.68
C GLY A 720 -0.36 36.15 14.12
N THR A 721 0.75 36.76 13.70
CA THR A 721 0.80 38.14 13.20
C THR A 721 0.57 38.28 11.69
N VAL A 722 0.87 37.23 10.92
CA VAL A 722 0.79 37.23 9.45
C VAL A 722 -0.17 36.14 8.96
N LEU A 723 -0.99 36.49 7.96
CA LEU A 723 -1.89 35.58 7.26
C LEU A 723 -1.46 35.45 5.79
N ALA A 724 -1.27 34.23 5.31
CA ALA A 724 -1.09 33.93 3.90
C ALA A 724 -2.42 33.57 3.25
N SER A 725 -2.67 34.10 2.05
CA SER A 725 -3.81 33.75 1.22
C SER A 725 -3.38 33.43 -0.21
N SER A 726 -4.03 32.44 -0.83
CA SER A 726 -3.90 32.17 -2.26
C SER A 726 -5.21 32.31 -3.00
N GLY A 727 -5.15 32.66 -4.27
CA GLY A 727 -6.34 32.90 -5.08
C GLY A 727 -6.30 32.33 -6.49
N TYR A 728 -7.49 32.32 -7.10
CA TYR A 728 -7.71 32.00 -8.52
C TYR A 728 -7.28 33.15 -9.46
N ASP A 729 -6.71 34.20 -8.89
CA ASP A 729 -6.01 35.29 -9.59
C ASP A 729 -4.50 34.98 -9.78
N ARG A 730 -4.08 33.74 -9.53
CA ARG A 730 -2.69 33.24 -9.63
C ARG A 730 -1.72 33.93 -8.67
N CYS A 731 -2.23 34.66 -7.69
CA CYS A 731 -1.44 35.39 -6.71
C CYS A 731 -1.42 34.67 -5.36
N ILE A 732 -0.29 34.80 -4.67
CA ILE A 732 -0.18 34.55 -3.23
C ILE A 732 0.02 35.90 -2.55
N LYS A 733 -0.76 36.19 -1.51
CA LYS A 733 -0.65 37.44 -0.74
C LYS A 733 -0.38 37.15 0.72
N LEU A 734 0.47 37.98 1.34
CA LEU A 734 0.74 37.95 2.77
C LEU A 734 0.21 39.23 3.42
N TRP A 735 -0.53 39.07 4.50
CA TRP A 735 -1.24 40.13 5.18
C TRP A 735 -0.74 40.26 6.61
N HIS A 736 -0.42 41.47 7.02
CA HIS A 736 -0.20 41.76 8.43
C HIS A 736 -1.56 41.90 9.12
N LEU A 737 -1.87 41.03 10.08
CA LEU A 737 -3.21 40.95 10.68
C LEU A 737 -3.63 42.19 11.48
N PRO A 738 -2.74 42.80 12.30
CA PRO A 738 -3.08 44.01 13.06
C PRO A 738 -3.38 45.23 12.17
N SER A 739 -2.58 45.47 11.12
CA SER A 739 -2.73 46.65 10.23
C SER A 739 -3.55 46.37 8.97
N ARG A 740 -3.75 45.11 8.61
CA ARG A 740 -4.42 44.62 7.38
C ARG A 740 -3.80 45.07 6.08
N THR A 741 -2.53 45.44 6.13
CA THR A 741 -1.78 45.80 4.94
C THR A 741 -1.28 44.55 4.24
N CYS A 742 -1.45 44.49 2.92
CA CYS A 742 -0.79 43.49 2.09
C CYS A 742 0.71 43.77 2.10
N LEU A 743 1.48 42.90 2.74
CA LEU A 743 2.94 42.99 2.83
C LEU A 743 3.59 42.55 1.52
N TYR A 744 3.10 41.45 0.95
CA TYR A 744 3.67 40.83 -0.24
C TYR A 744 2.59 40.37 -1.20
N GLN A 745 2.88 40.49 -2.50
CA GLN A 745 2.12 39.87 -3.58
C GLN A 745 3.09 39.10 -4.48
N LEU A 746 2.94 37.78 -4.51
CA LEU A 746 3.81 36.85 -5.24
C LEU A 746 3.06 36.27 -6.45
N THR A 747 3.66 36.36 -7.64
CA THR A 747 3.07 35.91 -8.91
C THR A 747 4.00 34.92 -9.63
N ALA A 748 4.35 33.81 -8.95
CA ALA A 748 5.30 32.84 -9.51
C ALA A 748 4.64 31.61 -10.16
N HIS A 749 3.38 31.31 -9.87
CA HIS A 749 2.66 30.21 -10.50
C HIS A 749 2.09 30.65 -11.86
N SER A 750 2.15 29.76 -12.86
CA SER A 750 1.59 30.02 -14.19
C SER A 750 0.08 29.79 -14.28
N ASP A 751 -0.49 29.18 -13.25
CA ASP A 751 -1.91 28.86 -13.11
C ASP A 751 -2.38 29.14 -11.66
N ASN A 752 -3.64 28.87 -11.35
CA ASN A 752 -4.26 29.17 -10.06
C ASN A 752 -3.55 28.45 -8.90
N VAL A 753 -3.51 29.10 -7.73
CA VAL A 753 -2.83 28.59 -6.55
C VAL A 753 -3.84 28.00 -5.57
N TRP A 754 -3.76 26.69 -5.34
CA TRP A 754 -4.76 25.93 -4.59
C TRP A 754 -4.52 25.92 -3.09
N LYS A 755 -3.28 25.68 -2.64
CA LYS A 755 -2.94 25.54 -1.22
C LYS A 755 -1.73 26.35 -0.82
N VAL A 756 -1.77 26.86 0.41
CA VAL A 756 -0.66 27.54 1.10
C VAL A 756 -0.54 26.98 2.51
N ALA A 757 0.68 26.82 3.01
CA ALA A 757 0.96 26.43 4.40
C ALA A 757 2.30 26.99 4.87
N PHE A 758 2.39 27.37 6.14
CA PHE A 758 3.66 27.69 6.79
C PHE A 758 4.29 26.43 7.39
N SER A 759 5.62 26.40 7.46
CA SER A 759 6.34 25.45 8.28
C SER A 759 6.05 25.70 9.78
N PRO A 760 6.15 24.67 10.65
CA PRO A 760 5.87 24.82 12.08
C PRO A 760 6.73 25.86 12.79
N ASP A 761 7.95 26.08 12.31
CA ASP A 761 8.88 27.11 12.81
C ASP A 761 8.66 28.50 12.18
N GLY A 762 7.77 28.62 11.18
CA GLY A 762 7.45 29.84 10.46
C GLY A 762 8.49 30.29 9.43
N THR A 763 9.62 29.58 9.29
CA THR A 763 10.74 30.03 8.46
C THR A 763 10.54 29.79 6.96
N VAL A 764 9.59 28.93 6.58
CA VAL A 764 9.28 28.58 5.19
C VAL A 764 7.79 28.66 4.93
N LEU A 765 7.41 29.27 3.81
CA LEU A 765 6.07 29.20 3.25
C LEU A 765 6.08 28.24 2.07
N ALA A 766 5.15 27.29 2.02
CA ALA A 766 4.97 26.40 0.88
C ALA A 766 3.67 26.71 0.13
N THR A 767 3.73 26.68 -1.21
CA THR A 767 2.60 26.98 -2.09
C THR A 767 2.46 25.92 -3.16
N ALA A 768 1.24 25.48 -3.46
CA ALA A 768 0.92 24.48 -4.49
C ALA A 768 -0.10 25.01 -5.48
N GLY A 769 0.18 24.84 -6.78
CA GLY A 769 -0.67 25.36 -7.85
C GLY A 769 -1.14 24.30 -8.86
N PHE A 770 -2.11 24.68 -9.67
CA PHE A 770 -2.64 23.89 -10.78
C PHE A 770 -1.63 23.74 -11.93
N ASP A 771 -0.53 24.51 -11.89
CA ASP A 771 0.63 24.35 -12.76
C ASP A 771 1.42 23.05 -12.49
N GLY A 772 1.06 22.30 -11.45
CA GLY A 772 1.73 21.05 -11.05
C GLY A 772 3.05 21.26 -10.33
N VAL A 773 3.29 22.49 -9.87
CA VAL A 773 4.53 22.90 -9.21
C VAL A 773 4.22 23.32 -7.78
N ALA A 774 5.01 22.82 -6.83
CA ALA A 774 5.05 23.38 -5.47
C ALA A 774 6.29 24.27 -5.32
N ARG A 775 6.17 25.37 -4.59
CA ARG A 775 7.28 26.32 -4.35
C ARG A 775 7.47 26.52 -2.85
N LEU A 776 8.73 26.58 -2.42
CA LEU A 776 9.13 26.87 -1.05
C LEU A 776 9.76 28.27 -1.00
N TRP A 777 9.23 29.14 -0.15
CA TRP A 777 9.60 30.55 -0.03
C TRP A 777 10.29 30.79 1.30
N ASP A 778 11.28 31.67 1.31
CA ASP A 778 11.96 32.09 2.54
C ASP A 778 11.09 33.06 3.33
N ALA A 779 10.49 32.58 4.41
CA ALA A 779 9.64 33.35 5.31
C ALA A 779 10.36 33.77 6.59
N ALA A 780 11.67 33.52 6.70
CA ALA A 780 12.44 33.94 7.86
C ALA A 780 12.44 35.48 7.99
N GLY A 781 12.06 36.00 9.15
CA GLY A 781 11.97 37.44 9.42
C GLY A 781 10.55 38.01 9.37
N LEU A 782 9.54 37.25 8.93
CA LEU A 782 8.13 37.68 9.03
C LEU A 782 7.65 37.86 10.48
N ASP A 783 8.36 37.26 11.43
CA ASP A 783 8.21 37.39 12.87
C ASP A 783 8.69 38.74 13.44
N THR A 784 9.59 39.42 12.73
CA THR A 784 10.21 40.65 13.22
C THR A 784 9.49 41.93 12.77
N ILE A 785 8.38 41.78 12.05
CA ILE A 785 7.58 42.90 11.54
C ILE A 785 6.92 43.62 12.72
N PRO A 786 7.21 44.91 12.94
CA PRO A 786 6.65 45.64 14.07
C PRO A 786 5.15 45.93 13.88
N ASP A 787 4.40 45.88 14.99
CA ASP A 787 2.98 46.25 15.08
C ASP A 787 2.78 47.77 14.93
N SER A 788 3.12 48.32 13.76
CA SER A 788 2.90 49.72 13.42
C SER A 788 1.82 49.85 12.34
N PRO A 789 0.84 50.76 12.49
CA PRO A 789 -0.18 51.02 11.47
C PRO A 789 0.40 51.67 10.20
N ASN A 790 1.62 52.23 10.26
CA ASN A 790 2.34 52.82 9.14
C ASN A 790 3.63 52.04 8.89
N LEU A 791 3.50 50.85 8.29
CA LEU A 791 4.63 50.03 7.84
C LEU A 791 5.20 50.60 6.55
N ASP A 792 6.46 51.05 6.59
CA ASP A 792 7.17 51.56 5.43
C ASP A 792 7.58 50.38 4.53
N SER A 793 7.20 50.38 3.25
CA SER A 793 7.46 49.28 2.31
C SER A 793 8.96 49.01 2.08
N SER A 794 9.83 49.90 2.54
CA SER A 794 11.30 49.80 2.49
C SER A 794 11.90 48.89 3.57
N GLN A 795 11.15 48.56 4.63
CA GLN A 795 11.56 47.64 5.70
C GLN A 795 11.22 46.17 5.41
N ILE A 796 10.47 45.93 4.32
CA ILE A 796 9.95 44.64 3.91
C ILE A 796 11.00 43.94 3.02
N LEU A 797 11.74 42.96 3.57
CA LEU A 797 12.75 42.18 2.84
C LEU A 797 12.10 41.37 1.70
N PRO A 798 12.77 41.13 0.56
CA PRO A 798 12.21 40.27 -0.48
C PRO A 798 11.98 38.84 0.06
N LEU A 799 10.92 38.19 -0.41
CA LEU A 799 10.58 36.79 -0.11
C LEU A 799 11.06 35.89 -1.27
N PRO A 800 12.34 35.48 -1.32
CA PRO A 800 12.85 34.67 -2.42
C PRO A 800 12.27 33.26 -2.38
N CYS A 801 12.00 32.70 -3.57
CA CYS A 801 11.71 31.29 -3.72
C CYS A 801 13.01 30.49 -3.49
N ARG A 802 13.08 29.73 -2.39
CA ARG A 802 14.22 28.85 -2.05
C ARG A 802 14.31 27.68 -3.03
N HIS A 803 13.19 26.98 -3.25
CA HIS A 803 13.14 25.75 -4.04
C HIS A 803 11.86 25.63 -4.86
N THR A 804 11.96 25.03 -6.05
CA THR A 804 10.82 24.71 -6.92
C THR A 804 10.72 23.20 -7.11
N LEU A 805 9.59 22.61 -6.72
CA LEU A 805 9.32 21.18 -6.68
C LEU A 805 8.39 20.80 -7.85
N SER A 806 8.95 20.28 -8.94
CA SER A 806 8.23 20.10 -10.23
C SER A 806 8.17 18.66 -10.74
N LEU A 807 8.16 17.66 -9.85
CA LEU A 807 8.09 16.24 -10.26
C LEU A 807 6.68 15.70 -10.50
N HIS A 808 5.62 16.43 -10.13
CA HIS A 808 4.24 16.01 -10.36
C HIS A 808 3.81 16.20 -11.81
N ARG A 809 2.91 15.35 -12.30
CA ARG A 809 2.27 15.49 -13.60
C ARG A 809 0.81 15.91 -13.43
N GLY A 810 0.48 17.15 -13.76
CA GLY A 810 -0.88 17.70 -13.56
C GLY A 810 -1.03 18.46 -12.25
N GLN A 811 -2.27 18.78 -11.87
CA GLN A 811 -2.57 19.73 -10.79
C GLN A 811 -2.14 19.22 -9.41
N LEU A 812 -1.63 20.12 -8.56
CA LEU A 812 -1.34 19.82 -7.15
C LEU A 812 -2.47 20.30 -6.25
N LEU A 813 -2.95 19.40 -5.39
CA LEU A 813 -4.14 19.62 -4.56
C LEU A 813 -3.85 19.43 -3.05
N GLY A 814 -2.89 18.58 -2.70
CA GLY A 814 -2.45 18.32 -1.33
C GLY A 814 -1.09 18.91 -1.02
N LEU A 815 -0.97 19.54 0.16
CA LEU A 815 0.26 20.14 0.67
C LEU A 815 0.26 20.13 2.22
N SER A 816 1.27 19.54 2.85
CA SER A 816 1.44 19.52 4.32
C SER A 816 2.90 19.44 4.72
N PHE A 817 3.30 20.16 5.77
CA PHE A 817 4.61 20.00 6.42
C PHE A 817 4.58 18.89 7.47
N SER A 818 5.73 18.27 7.71
CA SER A 818 5.94 17.46 8.91
C SER A 818 6.06 18.36 10.15
N PRO A 819 5.72 17.87 11.35
CA PRO A 819 5.73 18.67 12.58
C PRO A 819 7.10 19.22 12.98
N ASP A 820 8.17 18.53 12.59
CA ASP A 820 9.56 18.97 12.77
C ASP A 820 10.04 19.96 11.69
N GLY A 821 9.20 20.25 10.68
CA GLY A 821 9.52 21.12 9.55
C GLY A 821 10.58 20.57 8.59
N SER A 822 11.03 19.33 8.77
CA SER A 822 12.11 18.75 7.97
C SER A 822 11.65 18.28 6.59
N LEU A 823 10.39 17.84 6.49
CA LEU A 823 9.76 17.31 5.29
C LEU A 823 8.52 18.11 4.88
N VAL A 824 8.24 18.11 3.58
CA VAL A 824 6.96 18.55 3.01
C VAL A 824 6.40 17.45 2.12
N ALA A 825 5.12 17.15 2.27
CA ALA A 825 4.38 16.22 1.44
C ALA A 825 3.56 16.98 0.40
N THR A 826 3.64 16.55 -0.86
CA THR A 826 2.83 17.08 -1.97
C THR A 826 2.09 15.95 -2.67
N ALA A 827 0.85 16.22 -3.07
CA ALA A 827 0.00 15.25 -3.77
C ALA A 827 -0.97 15.94 -4.73
N GLY A 828 -1.48 15.21 -5.72
CA GLY A 828 -2.39 15.78 -6.71
C GLY A 828 -2.89 14.79 -7.75
N GLN A 829 -3.02 15.25 -8.99
CA GLN A 829 -3.68 14.53 -10.08
C GLN A 829 -2.95 13.27 -10.53
N ASP A 830 -1.63 13.17 -10.33
CA ASP A 830 -0.86 11.98 -10.70
C ASP A 830 -1.01 10.80 -9.74
N SER A 831 -1.91 10.88 -8.75
CA SER A 831 -2.19 9.82 -7.76
C SER A 831 -0.98 9.40 -6.91
N LEU A 832 0.06 10.23 -6.89
CA LEU A 832 1.30 9.99 -6.17
C LEU A 832 1.47 11.01 -5.05
N ILE A 833 2.01 10.55 -3.93
CA ILE A 833 2.46 11.41 -2.85
C ILE A 833 3.98 11.48 -2.92
N ARG A 834 4.54 12.69 -2.89
CA ARG A 834 5.99 12.89 -2.84
C ARG A 834 6.37 13.58 -1.54
N LEU A 835 7.39 13.03 -0.89
CA LEU A 835 8.01 13.61 0.29
C LEU A 835 9.29 14.32 -0.13
N TRP A 836 9.45 15.57 0.29
CA TRP A 836 10.58 16.41 -0.07
C TRP A 836 11.29 16.90 1.17
N GLN A 837 12.61 16.96 1.12
CA GLN A 837 13.39 17.60 2.17
C GLN A 837 13.30 19.12 2.03
N VAL A 838 12.87 19.82 3.08
CA VAL A 838 12.62 21.27 3.03
C VAL A 838 13.92 22.06 2.83
N SER A 839 15.02 21.63 3.45
CA SER A 839 16.32 22.31 3.37
C SER A 839 16.95 22.26 1.98
N THR A 840 16.83 21.12 1.28
CA THR A 840 17.50 20.88 -0.01
C THR A 840 16.58 20.94 -1.23
N GLY A 841 15.27 20.85 -1.04
CA GLY A 841 14.29 20.75 -2.12
C GLY A 841 14.32 19.42 -2.88
N GLN A 842 15.06 18.42 -2.40
CA GLN A 842 15.21 17.13 -3.07
C GLN A 842 14.11 16.14 -2.66
N PRO A 843 13.63 15.28 -3.58
CA PRO A 843 12.68 14.23 -3.25
C PRO A 843 13.34 13.15 -2.38
N VAL A 844 12.71 12.83 -1.24
CA VAL A 844 13.15 11.78 -0.30
C VAL A 844 12.51 10.44 -0.64
N ALA A 845 11.22 10.45 -0.94
CA ALA A 845 10.44 9.25 -1.26
C ALA A 845 9.22 9.59 -2.13
N THR A 846 8.73 8.58 -2.85
CA THR A 846 7.44 8.62 -3.55
C THR A 846 6.59 7.48 -3.03
N LEU A 847 5.44 7.80 -2.43
CA LEU A 847 4.47 6.82 -1.96
C LEU A 847 3.44 6.63 -3.08
N ALA A 848 3.44 5.42 -3.64
CA ALA A 848 2.52 5.01 -4.70
C ALA A 848 1.49 4.04 -4.14
N GLY A 849 0.23 4.21 -4.51
CA GLY A 849 -0.82 3.28 -4.09
C GLY A 849 -2.25 3.78 -4.30
N HIS A 850 -2.46 5.09 -4.41
CA HIS A 850 -3.76 5.63 -4.80
C HIS A 850 -4.06 5.36 -6.28
N ARG A 851 -5.34 5.10 -6.57
CA ARG A 851 -5.83 4.83 -7.94
C ARG A 851 -6.49 6.04 -8.60
N ASP A 852 -6.63 7.13 -7.88
CA ASP A 852 -7.31 8.35 -8.30
C ASP A 852 -6.56 9.56 -7.71
N LEU A 853 -6.94 10.76 -8.18
CA LEU A 853 -6.38 12.02 -7.75
C LEU A 853 -6.51 12.20 -6.23
N ILE A 854 -5.46 12.77 -5.64
CA ILE A 854 -5.37 12.96 -4.20
C ILE A 854 -5.73 14.40 -3.89
N TRP A 855 -6.82 14.62 -3.16
CA TRP A 855 -7.30 15.96 -2.81
C TRP A 855 -6.55 16.56 -1.63
N SER A 856 -6.19 15.74 -0.65
CA SER A 856 -5.60 16.23 0.60
C SER A 856 -4.58 15.24 1.15
N VAL A 857 -3.55 15.78 1.80
CA VAL A 857 -2.54 15.04 2.57
C VAL A 857 -2.27 15.79 3.87
N VAL A 858 -2.14 15.07 4.98
CA VAL A 858 -1.90 15.65 6.31
C VAL A 858 -0.96 14.75 7.10
N PHE A 859 0.10 15.33 7.66
CA PHE A 859 1.00 14.62 8.59
C PHE A 859 0.37 14.48 9.97
N SER A 860 0.65 13.36 10.64
CA SER A 860 0.40 13.23 12.07
C SER A 860 1.29 14.18 12.87
N GLN A 861 0.83 14.62 14.05
CA GLN A 861 1.59 15.54 14.91
C GLN A 861 2.89 14.93 15.48
N ASP A 862 3.00 13.60 15.49
CA ASP A 862 4.23 12.90 15.84
C ASP A 862 5.20 12.69 14.64
N GLY A 863 4.77 13.03 13.42
CA GLY A 863 5.55 12.89 12.18
C GLY A 863 5.77 11.44 11.71
N GLN A 864 5.22 10.44 12.41
CA GLN A 864 5.39 9.02 12.08
C GLN A 864 4.46 8.55 10.97
N SER A 865 3.29 9.18 10.87
CA SER A 865 2.23 8.79 9.96
C SER A 865 1.84 9.94 9.01
N LEU A 866 1.32 9.56 7.85
CA LEU A 866 0.77 10.48 6.86
C LEU A 866 -0.60 9.96 6.43
N TYR A 867 -1.60 10.83 6.42
CA TYR A 867 -2.95 10.52 5.96
C TYR A 867 -3.17 11.16 4.60
N SER A 868 -3.77 10.41 3.68
CA SER A 868 -4.07 10.90 2.33
C SER A 868 -5.45 10.49 1.87
N VAL A 869 -6.05 11.35 1.04
CA VAL A 869 -7.46 11.31 0.73
C VAL A 869 -7.67 11.43 -0.79
N SER A 870 -8.35 10.45 -1.38
CA SER A 870 -8.79 10.45 -2.78
C SER A 870 -10.30 10.25 -2.88
N ASN A 871 -10.84 10.24 -4.11
CA ASN A 871 -12.27 10.09 -4.36
C ASN A 871 -12.90 8.84 -3.72
N ASN A 872 -12.17 7.73 -3.65
CA ASN A 872 -12.71 6.46 -3.14
C ASN A 872 -11.77 5.78 -2.15
N GLU A 873 -10.65 6.41 -1.79
CA GLU A 873 -9.65 5.78 -0.94
C GLU A 873 -9.12 6.78 0.11
N ILE A 874 -9.02 6.30 1.33
CA ILE A 874 -8.26 6.98 2.39
C ILE A 874 -7.11 6.06 2.75
N LYS A 875 -5.89 6.56 2.76
CA LYS A 875 -4.71 5.77 3.09
C LYS A 875 -3.97 6.35 4.27
N PHE A 876 -3.53 5.44 5.13
CA PHE A 876 -2.68 5.66 6.28
C PHE A 876 -1.30 5.12 5.93
N TRP A 877 -0.30 5.99 5.98
CA TRP A 877 1.07 5.66 5.59
C TRP A 877 1.99 5.77 6.78
N SER A 878 2.93 4.84 6.89
CA SER A 878 4.10 5.02 7.75
C SER A 878 5.15 5.83 6.98
N VAL A 879 5.56 6.97 7.52
CA VAL A 879 6.60 7.83 6.92
C VAL A 879 7.96 7.13 6.94
N ALA A 880 8.28 6.46 8.05
CA ALA A 880 9.53 5.73 8.23
C ALA A 880 9.60 4.46 7.36
N ALA A 881 8.55 3.63 7.38
CA ALA A 881 8.52 2.38 6.61
C ALA A 881 8.22 2.61 5.13
N ARG A 882 7.66 3.77 4.75
CA ARG A 882 7.25 4.13 3.38
C ARG A 882 6.24 3.15 2.78
N LEU A 883 5.43 2.55 3.64
CA LEU A 883 4.41 1.58 3.29
C LEU A 883 3.05 2.08 3.75
N CYS A 884 2.01 1.71 2.99
CA CYS A 884 0.63 1.90 3.41
C CYS A 884 0.33 0.89 4.52
N GLU A 885 -0.06 1.40 5.69
CA GLU A 885 -0.43 0.57 6.85
C GLU A 885 -1.89 0.14 6.78
N ARG A 886 -2.75 1.04 6.28
CA ARG A 886 -4.19 0.83 6.15
C ARG A 886 -4.78 1.62 5.00
N THR A 887 -5.67 0.98 4.25
CA THR A 887 -6.53 1.60 3.24
C THR A 887 -7.99 1.44 3.63
N LEU A 888 -8.74 2.53 3.59
CA LEU A 888 -10.20 2.53 3.64
C LEU A 888 -10.71 2.79 2.22
N TYR A 889 -11.66 1.97 1.78
CA TYR A 889 -12.30 2.12 0.48
C TYR A 889 -13.71 2.65 0.68
N GLY A 890 -14.05 3.73 -0.02
CA GLY A 890 -15.40 4.24 -0.16
C GLY A 890 -16.08 3.59 -1.35
N LEU A 891 -17.19 2.90 -1.12
CA LEU A 891 -18.02 2.33 -2.17
C LEU A 891 -19.05 3.37 -2.60
N SER A 892 -18.73 4.15 -3.64
CA SER A 892 -19.68 5.08 -4.25
C SER A 892 -20.03 4.61 -5.66
N VAL A 893 -21.28 4.21 -5.88
CA VAL A 893 -21.79 3.79 -7.20
C VAL A 893 -22.59 4.94 -7.81
N THR A 894 -21.89 6.02 -8.14
CA THR A 894 -22.53 7.17 -8.80
C THR A 894 -22.76 6.90 -10.28
N CYS A 895 -23.98 7.19 -10.75
CA CYS A 895 -24.36 7.12 -12.15
C CYS A 895 -24.06 8.46 -12.82
N ARG A 896 -23.24 8.47 -13.87
CA ARG A 896 -22.90 9.70 -14.63
C ARG A 896 -23.79 9.92 -15.84
N THR A 897 -24.24 8.84 -16.46
CA THR A 897 -24.89 8.87 -17.76
C THR A 897 -25.94 7.78 -17.84
N LEU A 898 -27.02 8.06 -18.58
CA LEU A 898 -28.12 7.14 -18.77
C LEU A 898 -28.61 7.15 -20.23
N ALA A 899 -29.16 6.04 -20.66
CA ALA A 899 -29.87 5.92 -21.93
C ALA A 899 -31.05 4.94 -21.77
N ILE A 900 -32.14 5.21 -22.47
CA ILE A 900 -33.32 4.35 -22.48
C ILE A 900 -33.36 3.63 -23.82
N HIS A 901 -33.52 2.31 -23.78
CA HIS A 901 -33.67 1.51 -25.00
C HIS A 901 -34.88 2.00 -25.81
N PRO A 902 -34.86 2.03 -27.17
CA PRO A 902 -35.99 2.52 -27.97
C PRO A 902 -37.32 1.82 -27.66
N ALA A 903 -37.24 0.55 -27.24
CA ALA A 903 -38.39 -0.20 -26.75
C ALA A 903 -38.90 0.27 -25.36
N GLY A 904 -38.34 1.30 -24.74
CA GLY A 904 -38.75 1.82 -23.43
C GLY A 904 -38.56 0.88 -22.23
N THR A 905 -38.43 -0.44 -22.42
CA THR A 905 -38.47 -1.43 -21.34
C THR A 905 -37.17 -1.57 -20.55
N ARG A 906 -36.05 -1.11 -21.12
CA ARG A 906 -34.72 -1.23 -20.51
C ARG A 906 -34.07 0.14 -20.34
N LEU A 907 -33.50 0.37 -19.17
CA LEU A 907 -32.66 1.53 -18.85
C LEU A 907 -31.21 1.07 -18.76
N ILE A 908 -30.30 1.87 -19.31
CA ILE A 908 -28.87 1.61 -19.36
C ILE A 908 -28.18 2.73 -18.59
N THR A 909 -27.33 2.40 -17.63
CA THR A 909 -26.60 3.39 -16.85
C THR A 909 -25.11 3.11 -16.84
N GLY A 910 -24.31 4.17 -16.94
CA GLY A 910 -22.86 4.15 -16.83
C GLY A 910 -22.43 4.79 -15.52
N SER A 911 -21.57 4.07 -14.79
CA SER A 911 -21.20 4.41 -13.42
C SER A 911 -19.69 4.65 -13.25
N ASN A 912 -19.32 5.34 -12.17
CA ASN A 912 -17.91 5.57 -11.81
C ASN A 912 -17.16 4.29 -11.44
N ASP A 913 -17.87 3.24 -11.06
CA ASP A 913 -17.33 1.91 -10.74
C ASP A 913 -16.94 1.09 -11.99
N ARG A 914 -16.89 1.74 -13.16
CA ARG A 914 -16.48 1.16 -14.45
C ARG A 914 -17.47 0.15 -15.03
N GLN A 915 -18.66 0.04 -14.44
CA GLN A 915 -19.69 -0.89 -14.85
C GLN A 915 -20.81 -0.20 -15.64
N ILE A 916 -21.32 -0.92 -16.64
CA ILE A 916 -22.59 -0.60 -17.29
C ILE A 916 -23.66 -1.49 -16.68
N ARG A 917 -24.81 -0.92 -16.34
CA ARG A 917 -25.95 -1.66 -15.77
C ARG A 917 -27.15 -1.57 -16.69
N LEU A 918 -27.75 -2.72 -16.98
CA LEU A 918 -28.97 -2.87 -17.77
C LEU A 918 -30.13 -3.19 -16.82
N TRP A 919 -30.96 -2.20 -16.59
CA TRP A 919 -32.15 -2.25 -15.75
C TRP A 919 -33.36 -2.67 -16.57
N ASP A 920 -34.16 -3.57 -16.02
CA ASP A 920 -35.50 -3.84 -16.52
C ASP A 920 -36.51 -2.99 -15.73
N LEU A 921 -37.12 -2.03 -16.43
CA LEU A 921 -38.04 -1.07 -15.82
C LEU A 921 -39.38 -1.70 -15.39
N ILE A 922 -39.73 -2.86 -15.98
CA ILE A 922 -40.96 -3.59 -15.68
C ILE A 922 -40.75 -4.45 -14.43
N SER A 923 -39.76 -5.35 -14.45
CA SER A 923 -39.56 -6.30 -13.34
C SER A 923 -38.93 -5.66 -12.09
N GLY A 924 -38.12 -4.60 -12.26
CA GLY A 924 -37.40 -3.97 -11.15
C GLY A 924 -36.36 -4.87 -10.47
N HIS A 925 -35.94 -5.95 -11.12
CA HIS A 925 -34.86 -6.81 -10.64
C HIS A 925 -33.50 -6.12 -10.73
N SER A 926 -32.50 -6.71 -10.05
CA SER A 926 -31.12 -6.26 -10.12
C SER A 926 -30.63 -6.23 -11.57
N PRO A 927 -29.86 -5.19 -11.95
CA PRO A 927 -29.52 -4.97 -13.34
C PRO A 927 -28.51 -5.99 -13.83
N ARG A 928 -28.60 -6.37 -15.10
CA ARG A 928 -27.53 -7.14 -15.75
C ARG A 928 -26.31 -6.23 -15.90
N ILE A 929 -25.15 -6.69 -15.44
CA ILE A 929 -23.89 -5.93 -15.46
C ILE A 929 -23.09 -6.27 -16.71
N LEU A 930 -22.61 -5.25 -17.42
CA LEU A 930 -21.58 -5.39 -18.46
C LEU A 930 -20.27 -4.80 -17.93
N SER A 931 -19.28 -5.68 -17.76
CA SER A 931 -17.95 -5.34 -17.25
C SER A 931 -16.91 -5.37 -18.36
N GLY A 932 -15.99 -4.42 -18.38
CA GLY A 932 -14.84 -4.47 -19.31
C GLY A 932 -14.10 -3.15 -19.51
N HIS A 933 -14.63 -2.02 -19.02
CA HIS A 933 -13.90 -0.75 -19.00
C HIS A 933 -12.82 -0.74 -17.91
N THR A 934 -11.72 -0.04 -18.19
CA THR A 934 -10.61 0.12 -17.24
C THR A 934 -10.73 1.40 -16.41
N GLY A 935 -11.53 2.36 -16.87
CA GLY A 935 -11.81 3.62 -16.20
C GLY A 935 -13.32 3.90 -15.99
N PRO A 936 -13.68 4.87 -15.14
CA PRO A 936 -15.03 5.39 -14.97
C PRO A 936 -15.73 5.70 -16.29
N ILE A 937 -17.01 5.37 -16.39
CA ILE A 937 -17.79 5.63 -17.60
C ILE A 937 -18.22 7.09 -17.62
N ILE A 938 -17.77 7.84 -18.64
CA ILE A 938 -18.11 9.25 -18.79
C ILE A 938 -19.47 9.41 -19.47
N CYS A 939 -19.66 8.72 -20.58
CA CYS A 939 -20.85 8.89 -21.42
C CYS A 939 -21.18 7.57 -22.14
N LEU A 940 -22.48 7.33 -22.36
CA LEU A 940 -22.97 6.22 -23.16
C LEU A 940 -24.09 6.68 -24.08
N THR A 941 -24.25 5.99 -25.20
CA THR A 941 -25.28 6.32 -26.19
C THR A 941 -25.70 5.06 -26.94
N LEU A 942 -26.98 4.99 -27.29
CA LEU A 942 -27.52 3.92 -28.11
C LEU A 942 -27.40 4.28 -29.58
N CYS A 943 -26.90 3.35 -30.37
CA CYS A 943 -26.84 3.51 -31.81
C CYS A 943 -28.23 3.29 -32.43
N GLY A 944 -28.49 3.88 -33.60
CA GLY A 944 -29.78 3.84 -34.29
C GLY A 944 -30.28 2.44 -34.71
N ASP A 945 -29.46 1.40 -34.57
CA ASP A 945 -29.90 0.01 -34.72
C ASP A 945 -30.67 -0.53 -33.50
N GLY A 946 -30.63 0.18 -32.36
CA GLY A 946 -31.26 -0.22 -31.10
C GLY A 946 -30.57 -1.38 -30.38
N SER A 947 -29.72 -2.15 -31.07
CA SER A 947 -29.01 -3.30 -30.53
C SER A 947 -27.59 -2.99 -30.05
N THR A 948 -26.97 -1.92 -30.57
CA THR A 948 -25.58 -1.58 -30.27
C THR A 948 -25.51 -0.42 -29.28
N LEU A 949 -24.76 -0.61 -28.19
CA LEU A 949 -24.45 0.43 -27.21
C LEU A 949 -23.01 0.87 -27.39
N ALA A 950 -22.79 2.18 -27.48
CA ALA A 950 -21.47 2.78 -27.42
C ALA A 950 -21.24 3.39 -26.04
N SER A 951 -20.11 3.05 -25.42
CA SER A 951 -19.69 3.61 -24.13
C SER A 951 -18.25 4.09 -24.18
N ILE A 952 -17.95 5.15 -23.44
CA ILE A 952 -16.60 5.67 -23.31
C ILE A 952 -16.22 5.86 -21.85
N ASP A 953 -14.96 5.57 -21.55
CA ASP A 953 -14.36 5.88 -20.26
C ASP A 953 -13.47 7.12 -20.31
N ASP A 954 -12.97 7.54 -19.14
CA ASP A 954 -12.08 8.69 -18.95
C ASP A 954 -10.70 8.53 -19.58
N GLU A 955 -10.25 7.30 -19.79
CA GLU A 955 -9.05 6.95 -20.55
C GLU A 955 -9.26 7.06 -22.08
N GLY A 956 -10.46 7.44 -22.53
CA GLY A 956 -10.79 7.59 -23.95
C GLY A 956 -10.91 6.27 -24.69
N ILE A 957 -11.21 5.17 -24.00
CA ILE A 957 -11.48 3.86 -24.60
C ILE A 957 -12.97 3.80 -24.97
N LEU A 958 -13.23 3.75 -26.26
CA LEU A 958 -14.56 3.49 -26.81
C LEU A 958 -14.80 1.99 -26.86
N LYS A 959 -15.93 1.52 -26.29
CA LYS A 959 -16.40 0.15 -26.45
C LYS A 959 -17.76 0.11 -27.11
N LEU A 960 -17.93 -0.85 -28.01
CA LEU A 960 -19.19 -1.14 -28.68
C LEU A 960 -19.71 -2.48 -28.18
N TRP A 961 -20.89 -2.47 -27.58
CA TRP A 961 -21.53 -3.61 -26.94
C TRP A 961 -22.74 -4.06 -27.73
N ASP A 962 -22.93 -5.37 -27.76
CA ASP A 962 -24.19 -5.99 -28.13
C ASP A 962 -25.09 -6.08 -26.90
N LEU A 963 -26.27 -5.47 -26.95
CA LEU A 963 -27.19 -5.44 -25.81
C LEU A 963 -27.97 -6.73 -25.59
N GLU A 964 -28.11 -7.57 -26.62
CA GLU A 964 -28.77 -8.87 -26.48
C GLU A 964 -27.80 -9.85 -25.82
N THR A 965 -26.60 -9.97 -26.37
CA THR A 965 -25.59 -10.92 -25.88
C THR A 965 -24.81 -10.40 -24.68
N GLY A 966 -24.73 -9.09 -24.48
CA GLY A 966 -23.90 -8.44 -23.45
C GLY A 966 -22.41 -8.47 -23.73
N ILE A 967 -22.00 -8.88 -24.94
CA ILE A 967 -20.60 -9.03 -25.32
C ILE A 967 -20.09 -7.72 -25.93
N CYS A 968 -18.88 -7.32 -25.53
CA CYS A 968 -18.14 -6.25 -26.17
C CYS A 968 -17.68 -6.71 -27.57
N ARG A 969 -18.25 -6.16 -28.64
CA ARG A 969 -17.88 -6.46 -30.03
C ARG A 969 -16.54 -5.85 -30.42
N HIS A 970 -16.31 -4.59 -30.02
CA HIS A 970 -15.10 -3.84 -30.38
C HIS A 970 -14.62 -2.97 -29.22
N THR A 971 -13.30 -2.85 -29.09
CA THR A 971 -12.64 -1.90 -28.17
C THR A 971 -11.69 -1.04 -29.00
N CYS A 972 -11.95 0.25 -29.06
CA CYS A 972 -11.20 1.22 -29.86
C CYS A 972 -10.55 2.25 -28.93
N LYS A 973 -9.24 2.47 -29.09
CA LYS A 973 -8.55 3.57 -28.40
C LYS A 973 -8.66 4.83 -29.25
N THR A 974 -9.31 5.87 -28.73
CA THR A 974 -9.45 7.15 -29.45
C THR A 974 -8.14 7.95 -29.51
N GLY A 975 -7.21 7.67 -28.58
CA GLY A 975 -5.93 8.35 -28.45
C GLY A 975 -6.03 9.74 -27.82
N LEU A 976 -7.22 10.12 -27.32
CA LEU A 976 -7.54 11.45 -26.81
C LEU A 976 -8.38 11.31 -25.52
N VAL A 977 -8.34 12.32 -24.65
CA VAL A 977 -9.26 12.39 -23.50
C VAL A 977 -10.63 12.82 -24.03
N ALA A 978 -11.53 11.84 -24.14
CA ALA A 978 -12.89 12.06 -24.62
C ALA A 978 -13.78 12.65 -23.52
N LEU A 979 -14.69 13.54 -23.90
CA LEU A 979 -15.58 14.25 -22.97
C LEU A 979 -17.04 13.83 -23.11
N TYR A 980 -17.50 13.63 -24.35
CA TYR A 980 -18.88 13.24 -24.65
C TYR A 980 -18.93 12.34 -25.87
N VAL A 981 -19.96 11.48 -25.90
CA VAL A 981 -20.25 10.59 -27.03
C VAL A 981 -21.73 10.70 -27.37
N SER A 982 -22.02 10.86 -28.66
CA SER A 982 -23.38 10.87 -29.19
C SER A 982 -23.48 9.96 -30.41
N GLY A 983 -24.48 9.08 -30.41
CA GLY A 983 -24.77 8.17 -31.51
C GLY A 983 -25.85 8.73 -32.43
N SER A 984 -25.73 8.45 -33.72
CA SER A 984 -26.80 8.70 -34.67
C SER A 984 -27.93 7.68 -34.48
N HIS A 985 -29.17 8.17 -34.47
CA HIS A 985 -30.38 7.36 -34.41
C HIS A 985 -30.92 6.96 -35.80
N HIS A 986 -30.27 7.41 -36.88
CA HIS A 986 -30.71 7.13 -38.25
C HIS A 986 -29.96 5.94 -38.87
N SER A 987 -30.67 5.02 -39.54
CA SER A 987 -30.10 3.80 -40.14
C SER A 987 -29.05 4.07 -41.21
N ASP A 988 -29.20 5.17 -41.94
CA ASP A 988 -28.37 5.52 -43.11
C ASP A 988 -27.05 6.21 -42.70
N PHE A 989 -26.95 6.66 -41.44
CA PHE A 989 -25.78 7.34 -40.90
C PHE A 989 -25.28 6.58 -39.67
N PRO A 990 -24.50 5.50 -39.84
CA PRO A 990 -24.08 4.65 -38.73
C PRO A 990 -22.90 5.26 -37.95
N PHE A 991 -23.00 6.52 -37.55
CA PHE A 991 -21.90 7.27 -36.95
C PHE A 991 -22.09 7.53 -35.45
N ILE A 992 -20.97 7.54 -34.74
CA ILE A 992 -20.82 8.03 -33.37
C ILE A 992 -19.87 9.22 -33.41
N ALA A 993 -20.27 10.32 -32.79
CA ALA A 993 -19.44 11.51 -32.63
C ALA A 993 -18.86 11.56 -31.22
N ILE A 994 -17.56 11.85 -31.13
CA ILE A 994 -16.81 11.93 -29.88
C ILE A 994 -16.15 13.30 -29.80
N SER A 995 -16.44 14.06 -28.74
CA SER A 995 -15.74 15.32 -28.45
C SER A 995 -14.52 15.05 -27.55
N SER A 996 -13.47 15.85 -27.71
CA SER A 996 -12.24 15.73 -26.92
C SER A 996 -11.65 17.09 -26.52
N THR A 997 -10.81 17.08 -25.48
CA THR A 997 -10.06 18.27 -25.05
C THR A 997 -9.05 18.75 -26.11
N ALA A 998 -8.67 17.89 -27.05
CA ALA A 998 -7.67 18.15 -28.09
C ALA A 998 -8.18 19.01 -29.27
N LYS A 999 -9.31 19.72 -29.11
CA LYS A 999 -9.94 20.56 -30.16
C LYS A 999 -10.26 19.79 -31.44
N VAL A 1000 -10.67 18.52 -31.30
CA VAL A 1000 -11.13 17.70 -32.42
C VAL A 1000 -12.39 16.95 -32.06
N ILE A 1001 -13.21 16.67 -33.08
CA ILE A 1001 -14.36 15.78 -33.01
C ILE A 1001 -14.10 14.58 -33.90
N GLN A 1002 -14.14 13.38 -33.34
CA GLN A 1002 -13.96 12.14 -34.10
C GLN A 1002 -15.32 11.53 -34.43
N LEU A 1003 -15.50 11.14 -35.70
CA LEU A 1003 -16.64 10.40 -36.20
C LEU A 1003 -16.23 8.96 -36.45
N TRP A 1004 -16.84 8.03 -35.73
CA TRP A 1004 -16.59 6.59 -35.81
C TRP A 1004 -17.79 5.89 -36.42
N ASN A 1005 -17.56 4.92 -37.29
CA ASN A 1005 -18.64 4.07 -37.78
C ASN A 1005 -18.88 2.93 -36.78
N TYR A 1006 -20.08 2.85 -36.19
CA TYR A 1006 -20.35 1.85 -35.15
C TYR A 1006 -20.53 0.43 -35.69
N ARG A 1007 -20.75 0.25 -37.00
CA ARG A 1007 -20.89 -1.07 -37.63
C ARG A 1007 -19.53 -1.69 -37.96
N THR A 1008 -18.57 -0.88 -38.40
CA THR A 1008 -17.22 -1.34 -38.76
C THR A 1008 -16.19 -1.12 -37.66
N ALA A 1009 -16.51 -0.29 -36.65
CA ALA A 1009 -15.61 0.17 -35.60
C ALA A 1009 -14.38 0.96 -36.11
N GLU A 1010 -14.46 1.51 -37.32
CA GLU A 1010 -13.39 2.31 -37.94
C GLU A 1010 -13.65 3.81 -37.76
N LEU A 1011 -12.57 4.57 -37.59
CA LEU A 1011 -12.61 6.03 -37.62
C LEU A 1011 -12.94 6.49 -39.05
N PHE A 1012 -14.09 7.14 -39.21
CA PHE A 1012 -14.54 7.68 -40.49
C PHE A 1012 -13.89 9.03 -40.81
N ARG A 1013 -13.89 9.95 -39.84
CA ARG A 1013 -13.37 11.32 -40.02
C ARG A 1013 -12.99 11.95 -38.69
N THR A 1014 -11.99 12.81 -38.70
CA THR A 1014 -11.69 13.75 -37.61
C THR A 1014 -11.96 15.16 -38.09
N LEU A 1015 -12.84 15.90 -37.41
CA LEU A 1015 -13.09 17.31 -37.64
C LEU A 1015 -12.17 18.12 -36.74
N GLU A 1016 -11.26 18.89 -37.32
CA GLU A 1016 -10.40 19.80 -36.58
C GLU A 1016 -11.13 21.11 -36.27
N ILE A 1017 -11.13 21.52 -35.00
CA ILE A 1017 -11.77 22.77 -34.60
C ILE A 1017 -10.75 23.90 -34.70
N PRO A 1018 -11.05 24.97 -35.47
CA PRO A 1018 -10.20 26.15 -35.55
C PRO A 1018 -9.83 26.68 -34.16
N LYS A 1019 -8.55 27.07 -33.98
CA LYS A 1019 -8.02 27.53 -32.69
C LYS A 1019 -8.86 28.65 -32.05
N SER A 1020 -9.54 29.46 -32.87
CA SER A 1020 -10.40 30.58 -32.50
C SER A 1020 -11.72 30.19 -31.82
N LEU A 1021 -12.24 28.98 -32.02
CA LEU A 1021 -13.60 28.60 -31.59
C LEU A 1021 -13.67 27.98 -30.18
N GLY A 1022 -12.53 27.82 -29.51
CA GLY A 1022 -12.44 27.17 -28.20
C GLY A 1022 -12.58 25.64 -28.26
N HIS A 1023 -12.27 24.95 -27.16
CA HIS A 1023 -12.43 23.51 -26.97
C HIS A 1023 -13.92 23.06 -26.97
N PRO A 1024 -14.26 21.99 -27.70
CA PRO A 1024 -15.59 21.40 -27.66
C PRO A 1024 -15.75 20.65 -26.33
N HIS A 1025 -16.83 20.93 -25.61
CA HIS A 1025 -17.15 20.24 -24.37
C HIS A 1025 -18.18 19.13 -24.59
N VAL A 1026 -19.23 19.43 -25.35
CA VAL A 1026 -20.35 18.52 -25.63
C VAL A 1026 -20.59 18.39 -27.13
N VAL A 1027 -21.06 17.23 -27.57
CA VAL A 1027 -21.43 16.93 -28.96
C VAL A 1027 -22.72 16.13 -29.01
N THR A 1028 -23.59 16.44 -29.97
CA THR A 1028 -24.87 15.74 -30.21
C THR A 1028 -25.13 15.61 -31.70
N ILE A 1029 -25.45 14.40 -32.17
CA ILE A 1029 -25.87 14.16 -33.56
C ILE A 1029 -27.38 14.40 -33.69
N HIS A 1030 -27.81 15.05 -34.75
CA HIS A 1030 -29.23 15.26 -35.05
C HIS A 1030 -29.93 13.92 -35.35
N PRO A 1031 -31.15 13.67 -34.84
CA PRO A 1031 -31.82 12.37 -34.98
C PRO A 1031 -32.16 11.97 -36.43
N HIS A 1032 -32.47 12.95 -37.28
CA HIS A 1032 -32.94 12.72 -38.66
C HIS A 1032 -32.09 13.32 -39.79
N GLN A 1033 -31.09 14.15 -39.49
CA GLN A 1033 -30.34 14.92 -40.49
C GLN A 1033 -28.84 14.70 -40.30
N PRO A 1034 -28.01 14.84 -41.34
CA PRO A 1034 -26.55 14.71 -41.23
C PRO A 1034 -25.90 15.95 -40.59
N LEU A 1035 -26.45 16.37 -39.45
CA LEU A 1035 -26.02 17.54 -38.67
C LEU A 1035 -25.50 17.12 -37.30
N ILE A 1036 -24.51 17.85 -36.80
CA ILE A 1036 -23.95 17.72 -35.46
C ILE A 1036 -23.99 19.08 -34.78
N ALA A 1037 -24.45 19.14 -33.54
CA ALA A 1037 -24.29 20.30 -32.66
C ALA A 1037 -23.13 20.10 -31.70
N THR A 1038 -22.33 21.15 -31.50
CA THR A 1038 -21.23 21.15 -30.52
C THR A 1038 -21.32 22.37 -29.63
N GLY A 1039 -21.07 22.17 -28.34
CA GLY A 1039 -21.05 23.24 -27.35
C GLY A 1039 -19.63 23.46 -26.84
N HIS A 1040 -19.17 24.70 -26.84
CA HIS A 1040 -17.77 25.04 -26.56
C HIS A 1040 -17.64 25.80 -25.23
N HIS A 1041 -16.47 25.76 -24.59
CA HIS A 1041 -16.24 26.46 -23.31
C HIS A 1041 -16.45 27.98 -23.37
N THR A 1042 -16.46 28.55 -24.57
CA THR A 1042 -16.75 29.97 -24.81
C THR A 1042 -18.24 30.31 -24.70
N GLY A 1043 -19.11 29.32 -24.48
CA GLY A 1043 -20.57 29.48 -24.43
C GLY A 1043 -21.25 29.45 -25.79
N GLN A 1044 -20.52 29.30 -26.89
CA GLN A 1044 -21.11 29.25 -28.24
C GLN A 1044 -21.50 27.83 -28.63
N LEU A 1045 -22.61 27.71 -29.36
CA LEU A 1045 -23.03 26.48 -30.01
C LEU A 1045 -22.72 26.57 -31.51
N TYR A 1046 -22.16 25.49 -32.06
CA TYR A 1046 -21.88 25.38 -33.48
C TYR A 1046 -22.62 24.19 -34.09
N LEU A 1047 -23.16 24.40 -35.28
CA LEU A 1047 -23.75 23.35 -36.09
C LEU A 1047 -22.84 23.00 -37.24
N TRP A 1048 -22.63 21.70 -37.44
CA TRP A 1048 -21.73 21.13 -38.43
C TRP A 1048 -22.52 20.21 -39.33
N HIS A 1049 -22.25 20.24 -40.62
CA HIS A 1049 -22.68 19.17 -41.51
C HIS A 1049 -21.64 18.05 -41.47
N LEU A 1050 -22.06 16.78 -41.45
CA LEU A 1050 -21.17 15.61 -41.31
C LEU A 1050 -20.02 15.57 -42.33
N THR A 1051 -20.21 16.21 -43.48
CA THR A 1051 -19.25 16.24 -44.60
C THR A 1051 -18.43 17.51 -44.69
N ALA A 1052 -18.72 18.54 -43.89
CA ALA A 1052 -18.09 19.85 -43.97
C ALA A 1052 -16.97 20.01 -42.93
N ASP A 1053 -15.87 20.67 -43.31
CA ASP A 1053 -14.71 20.91 -42.45
C ASP A 1053 -14.80 22.24 -41.67
N GLN A 1054 -15.88 23.00 -41.85
CA GLN A 1054 -16.16 24.24 -41.14
C GLN A 1054 -17.59 24.21 -40.58
N PRO A 1055 -17.85 24.93 -39.46
CA PRO A 1055 -19.19 25.00 -38.91
C PRO A 1055 -20.12 25.64 -39.94
N HIS A 1056 -21.25 24.98 -40.18
CA HIS A 1056 -22.32 25.48 -41.05
C HIS A 1056 -22.97 26.73 -40.47
N GLN A 1057 -23.10 26.79 -39.14
CA GLN A 1057 -23.75 27.89 -38.44
C GLN A 1057 -23.26 28.05 -37.00
N THR A 1058 -23.26 29.29 -36.50
CA THR A 1058 -22.97 29.64 -35.11
C THR A 1058 -24.21 30.23 -34.45
N LEU A 1059 -24.61 29.68 -33.31
CA LEU A 1059 -25.67 30.22 -32.46
C LEU A 1059 -25.01 30.97 -31.31
N SER A 1060 -25.00 32.31 -31.38
CA SER A 1060 -24.43 33.18 -30.34
C SER A 1060 -25.52 33.70 -29.40
N GLY A 1061 -25.37 33.49 -28.09
CA GLY A 1061 -26.35 33.97 -27.12
C GLY A 1061 -26.23 33.45 -25.67
N GLN A 1062 -25.52 32.34 -25.40
CA GLN A 1062 -25.23 31.95 -24.01
C GLN A 1062 -24.00 32.68 -23.48
N ALA A 1063 -24.04 33.03 -22.19
CA ALA A 1063 -22.94 33.68 -21.51
C ALA A 1063 -21.83 32.69 -21.12
N ASN A 1064 -22.12 31.39 -21.00
CA ASN A 1064 -21.23 30.42 -20.39
C ASN A 1064 -21.27 29.02 -21.02
N LYS A 1065 -20.28 28.19 -20.64
CA LYS A 1065 -20.05 26.83 -21.12
C LYS A 1065 -21.30 25.92 -20.99
N PRO A 1066 -21.78 25.32 -22.08
CA PRO A 1066 -22.85 24.33 -22.05
C PRO A 1066 -22.31 22.95 -21.65
N TRP A 1067 -23.03 22.27 -20.75
CA TRP A 1067 -22.73 20.89 -20.33
C TRP A 1067 -23.41 19.86 -21.22
N THR A 1068 -24.52 20.22 -21.85
CA THR A 1068 -25.44 19.31 -22.53
C THR A 1068 -26.17 20.04 -23.66
N ILE A 1069 -26.54 19.30 -24.71
CA ILE A 1069 -27.33 19.80 -25.85
C ILE A 1069 -28.35 18.72 -26.21
N ALA A 1070 -29.59 19.13 -26.52
CA ALA A 1070 -30.62 18.25 -27.04
C ALA A 1070 -31.31 18.87 -28.26
N PHE A 1071 -31.49 18.08 -29.32
CA PHE A 1071 -32.35 18.46 -30.44
C PHE A 1071 -33.81 18.16 -30.10
N HIS A 1072 -34.70 19.03 -30.54
CA HIS A 1072 -36.12 18.72 -30.56
C HIS A 1072 -36.39 17.60 -31.59
N PRO A 1073 -37.31 16.65 -31.33
CA PRO A 1073 -37.59 15.52 -32.23
C PRO A 1073 -37.98 15.95 -33.66
N ASP A 1074 -38.95 16.88 -33.80
CA ASP A 1074 -39.48 17.27 -35.11
C ASP A 1074 -39.15 18.72 -35.55
N GLN A 1075 -39.21 19.69 -34.64
CA GLN A 1075 -39.03 21.11 -34.95
C GLN A 1075 -37.55 21.48 -35.02
N PRO A 1076 -37.18 22.57 -35.74
CA PRO A 1076 -35.80 23.03 -35.84
C PRO A 1076 -35.33 23.76 -34.56
N LEU A 1077 -35.55 23.13 -33.40
CA LEU A 1077 -35.21 23.66 -32.09
C LEU A 1077 -34.05 22.87 -31.47
N ILE A 1078 -33.23 23.59 -30.70
CA ILE A 1078 -32.16 23.01 -29.89
C ILE A 1078 -32.21 23.61 -28.49
N ALA A 1079 -32.03 22.78 -27.47
CA ALA A 1079 -31.93 23.19 -26.08
C ALA A 1079 -30.53 22.93 -25.54
N SER A 1080 -30.02 23.80 -24.66
CA SER A 1080 -28.79 23.55 -23.91
C SER A 1080 -28.91 24.01 -22.47
N GLY A 1081 -28.19 23.33 -21.58
CA GLY A 1081 -27.99 23.71 -20.19
C GLY A 1081 -26.53 24.05 -19.93
N GLY A 1082 -26.27 25.11 -19.16
CA GLY A 1082 -24.91 25.64 -18.95
C GLY A 1082 -24.58 26.02 -17.50
N ASP A 1083 -23.36 26.53 -17.31
CA ASP A 1083 -22.86 27.04 -16.01
C ASP A 1083 -23.62 28.29 -15.52
N ASP A 1084 -24.36 28.98 -16.40
CA ASP A 1084 -25.18 30.13 -16.05
C ASP A 1084 -26.49 29.78 -15.31
N CYS A 1085 -26.67 28.50 -14.95
CA CYS A 1085 -27.84 27.98 -14.24
C CYS A 1085 -29.15 28.12 -15.04
N THR A 1086 -29.07 28.35 -16.35
CA THR A 1086 -30.24 28.46 -17.24
C THR A 1086 -30.32 27.33 -18.25
N VAL A 1087 -31.53 27.11 -18.77
CA VAL A 1087 -31.75 26.33 -19.98
C VAL A 1087 -32.14 27.28 -21.09
N SER A 1088 -31.41 27.25 -22.21
CA SER A 1088 -31.69 28.11 -23.35
C SER A 1088 -32.21 27.27 -24.51
N VAL A 1089 -33.21 27.79 -25.25
CA VAL A 1089 -33.82 27.13 -26.41
C VAL A 1089 -33.73 28.06 -27.62
N TRP A 1090 -33.20 27.57 -28.74
CA TRP A 1090 -33.06 28.31 -30.00
C TRP A 1090 -33.78 27.63 -31.13
N ASN A 1091 -34.23 28.43 -32.09
CA ASN A 1091 -34.50 27.95 -33.43
C ASN A 1091 -33.21 28.07 -34.25
N TYR A 1092 -32.67 26.92 -34.66
CA TYR A 1092 -31.40 26.91 -35.37
C TYR A 1092 -31.54 27.24 -36.86
N GLN A 1093 -32.72 27.18 -37.47
CA GLN A 1093 -32.89 27.63 -38.86
C GLN A 1093 -32.93 29.16 -38.96
N THR A 1094 -33.56 29.84 -38.00
CA THR A 1094 -33.67 31.30 -37.97
C THR A 1094 -32.53 31.99 -37.23
N ASN A 1095 -31.69 31.22 -36.53
CA ASN A 1095 -30.64 31.72 -35.64
C ASN A 1095 -31.17 32.65 -34.52
N THR A 1096 -32.34 32.33 -33.96
CA THR A 1096 -32.98 33.15 -32.92
C THR A 1096 -33.13 32.38 -31.62
N ALA A 1097 -32.70 33.00 -30.51
CA ALA A 1097 -33.04 32.52 -29.17
C ALA A 1097 -34.55 32.70 -28.94
N LEU A 1098 -35.24 31.63 -28.59
CA LEU A 1098 -36.68 31.63 -28.35
C LEU A 1098 -37.00 31.81 -26.86
N LEU A 1099 -36.32 31.05 -26.00
CA LEU A 1099 -36.56 31.02 -24.56
C LEU A 1099 -35.27 30.93 -23.77
N THR A 1100 -35.22 31.63 -22.64
CA THR A 1100 -34.24 31.44 -21.58
C THR A 1100 -34.99 31.09 -20.30
N LEU A 1101 -34.91 29.82 -19.91
CA LEU A 1101 -35.61 29.24 -18.77
C LEU A 1101 -34.74 29.41 -17.53
N VAL A 1102 -35.18 30.25 -16.60
CA VAL A 1102 -34.46 30.63 -15.39
C VAL A 1102 -35.13 29.98 -14.18
N GLY A 1103 -34.36 29.34 -13.30
CA GLY A 1103 -34.87 28.78 -12.05
C GLY A 1103 -33.94 27.84 -11.30
N HIS A 1104 -32.94 27.25 -11.96
CA HIS A 1104 -31.90 26.50 -11.25
C HIS A 1104 -30.97 27.44 -10.48
N THR A 1105 -30.42 26.96 -9.36
CA THR A 1105 -29.45 27.72 -8.53
C THR A 1105 -28.02 27.22 -8.65
N ALA A 1106 -27.78 26.24 -9.52
CA ALA A 1106 -26.47 25.72 -9.87
C ALA A 1106 -26.43 25.27 -11.32
N ALA A 1107 -25.24 24.94 -11.82
CA ALA A 1107 -25.01 24.53 -13.21
C ALA A 1107 -25.94 23.40 -13.66
N VAL A 1108 -26.56 23.57 -14.84
CA VAL A 1108 -27.45 22.58 -15.43
C VAL A 1108 -26.60 21.50 -16.11
N ALA A 1109 -26.63 20.29 -15.57
CA ALA A 1109 -25.80 19.19 -16.02
C ALA A 1109 -26.37 18.49 -17.27
N TRP A 1110 -27.71 18.39 -17.36
CA TRP A 1110 -28.37 17.65 -18.44
C TRP A 1110 -29.72 18.25 -18.83
N VAL A 1111 -30.07 18.17 -20.11
CA VAL A 1111 -31.37 18.58 -20.67
C VAL A 1111 -31.89 17.51 -21.63
N ALA A 1112 -33.19 17.29 -21.66
CA ALA A 1112 -33.83 16.35 -22.59
C ALA A 1112 -35.23 16.81 -22.98
N PHE A 1113 -35.58 16.64 -24.27
CA PHE A 1113 -36.95 16.77 -24.74
C PHE A 1113 -37.72 15.47 -24.50
N ASN A 1114 -39.03 15.58 -24.25
CA ASN A 1114 -39.92 14.43 -24.33
C ASN A 1114 -40.21 14.05 -25.80
N SER A 1115 -40.87 12.92 -26.02
CA SER A 1115 -41.03 12.33 -27.36
C SER A 1115 -41.85 13.19 -28.34
N ASP A 1116 -42.80 14.00 -27.84
CA ASP A 1116 -43.56 14.96 -28.65
C ASP A 1116 -42.93 16.37 -28.70
N GLY A 1117 -41.83 16.59 -27.96
CA GLY A 1117 -41.10 17.85 -27.88
C GLY A 1117 -41.82 18.97 -27.12
N ARG A 1118 -42.97 18.71 -26.50
CA ARG A 1118 -43.72 19.72 -25.72
C ARG A 1118 -43.02 20.10 -24.43
N LEU A 1119 -42.34 19.15 -23.80
CA LEU A 1119 -41.67 19.30 -22.51
C LEU A 1119 -40.15 19.24 -22.66
N VAL A 1120 -39.47 20.06 -21.85
CA VAL A 1120 -38.03 19.93 -21.59
C VAL A 1120 -37.85 19.60 -20.12
N ALA A 1121 -37.05 18.59 -19.82
CA ALA A 1121 -36.56 18.31 -18.47
C ALA A 1121 -35.12 18.80 -18.34
N SER A 1122 -34.77 19.33 -17.18
CA SER A 1122 -33.41 19.72 -16.83
C SER A 1122 -33.01 19.20 -15.45
N GLY A 1123 -31.82 18.63 -15.36
CA GLY A 1123 -31.20 18.20 -14.11
C GLY A 1123 -29.97 19.05 -13.79
N ALA A 1124 -29.82 19.50 -12.55
CA ALA A 1124 -28.77 20.44 -12.17
C ALA A 1124 -28.01 20.05 -10.89
N GLY A 1125 -26.93 20.81 -10.64
CA GLY A 1125 -26.12 20.74 -9.43
C GLY A 1125 -26.83 21.20 -8.15
N ASP A 1126 -28.06 21.71 -8.24
CA ASP A 1126 -28.88 22.14 -7.12
C ASP A 1126 -29.74 21.00 -6.55
N ASN A 1127 -29.45 19.76 -6.96
CA ASN A 1127 -30.15 18.53 -6.60
C ASN A 1127 -31.58 18.44 -7.13
N THR A 1128 -32.00 19.37 -8.00
CA THR A 1128 -33.38 19.37 -8.53
C THR A 1128 -33.46 18.91 -9.98
N VAL A 1129 -34.61 18.34 -10.31
CA VAL A 1129 -35.07 18.17 -11.69
C VAL A 1129 -36.19 19.17 -11.95
N ARG A 1130 -36.11 19.95 -13.02
CA ARG A 1130 -37.18 20.86 -13.43
C ARG A 1130 -37.79 20.42 -14.74
N ILE A 1131 -39.11 20.56 -14.86
CA ILE A 1131 -39.87 20.26 -16.07
C ILE A 1131 -40.45 21.57 -16.58
N TRP A 1132 -40.26 21.84 -17.87
CA TRP A 1132 -40.60 23.10 -18.52
C TRP A 1132 -41.50 22.85 -19.72
N ASP A 1133 -42.47 23.71 -19.92
CA ASP A 1133 -43.26 23.74 -21.16
C ASP A 1133 -42.51 24.57 -22.21
N VAL A 1134 -42.25 23.96 -23.37
CA VAL A 1134 -41.43 24.55 -24.45
C VAL A 1134 -42.13 25.70 -25.16
N THR A 1135 -43.47 25.78 -25.08
CA THR A 1135 -44.23 26.84 -25.77
C THR A 1135 -44.34 28.10 -24.91
N THR A 1136 -44.58 27.92 -23.61
CA THR A 1136 -44.81 29.01 -22.67
C THR A 1136 -43.56 29.44 -21.90
N GLY A 1137 -42.55 28.57 -21.82
CA GLY A 1137 -41.36 28.77 -21.01
C GLY A 1137 -41.60 28.67 -19.50
N GLN A 1138 -42.77 28.22 -19.06
CA GLN A 1138 -43.08 28.07 -17.64
C GLN A 1138 -42.48 26.78 -17.06
N CYS A 1139 -41.98 26.86 -15.83
CA CYS A 1139 -41.63 25.69 -15.04
C CYS A 1139 -42.93 25.06 -14.52
N LEU A 1140 -43.25 23.87 -15.03
CA LEU A 1140 -44.43 23.11 -14.60
C LEU A 1140 -44.22 22.44 -13.25
N HIS A 1141 -43.04 21.84 -13.05
CA HIS A 1141 -42.70 21.10 -11.84
C HIS A 1141 -41.24 21.30 -11.43
N THR A 1142 -40.99 21.33 -10.12
CA THR A 1142 -39.65 21.29 -9.50
C THR A 1142 -39.59 20.08 -8.58
N LEU A 1143 -38.80 19.07 -8.96
CA LEU A 1143 -38.68 17.80 -8.25
C LEU A 1143 -37.45 17.85 -7.35
N THR A 1144 -37.63 17.69 -6.05
CA THR A 1144 -36.61 17.96 -5.01
C THR A 1144 -36.20 16.72 -4.21
N ASP A 1145 -36.60 15.51 -4.61
CA ASP A 1145 -36.35 14.32 -3.79
C ASP A 1145 -34.91 13.80 -3.86
N HIS A 1146 -34.13 14.21 -4.86
CA HIS A 1146 -32.71 13.87 -4.96
C HIS A 1146 -31.90 14.57 -3.86
N GLN A 1147 -30.96 13.84 -3.27
CA GLN A 1147 -30.14 14.35 -2.14
C GLN A 1147 -28.78 14.88 -2.58
N ALA A 1148 -28.45 14.73 -3.86
CA ALA A 1148 -27.21 15.21 -4.46
C ALA A 1148 -27.41 15.59 -5.93
N LYS A 1149 -26.35 16.12 -6.54
CA LYS A 1149 -26.36 16.63 -7.92
C LYS A 1149 -26.99 15.64 -8.89
N VAL A 1150 -27.96 16.12 -9.67
CA VAL A 1150 -28.55 15.35 -10.77
C VAL A 1150 -27.56 15.34 -11.94
N THR A 1151 -27.23 14.14 -12.41
CA THR A 1151 -26.18 13.93 -13.42
C THR A 1151 -26.74 13.80 -14.82
N ALA A 1152 -27.90 13.17 -14.98
CA ALA A 1152 -28.54 12.99 -16.26
C ALA A 1152 -30.06 12.89 -16.13
N VAL A 1153 -30.77 13.29 -17.19
CA VAL A 1153 -32.22 13.14 -17.32
C VAL A 1153 -32.58 12.62 -18.70
N ALA A 1154 -33.58 11.74 -18.82
CA ALA A 1154 -34.11 11.32 -20.11
C ALA A 1154 -35.60 10.97 -20.02
N PHE A 1155 -36.34 11.34 -21.06
CA PHE A 1155 -37.71 10.88 -21.23
C PHE A 1155 -37.76 9.50 -21.87
N SER A 1156 -38.71 8.68 -21.44
CA SER A 1156 -39.04 7.45 -22.14
C SER A 1156 -39.58 7.78 -23.54
N PRO A 1157 -39.13 7.10 -24.60
CA PRO A 1157 -39.60 7.35 -25.95
C PRO A 1157 -41.06 6.91 -26.16
N ARG A 1158 -41.61 6.11 -25.24
CA ARG A 1158 -42.99 5.62 -25.27
C ARG A 1158 -43.53 5.34 -23.86
N PRO A 1159 -44.86 5.33 -23.67
CA PRO A 1159 -45.47 4.90 -22.41
C PRO A 1159 -45.03 3.47 -22.04
N LEU A 1160 -44.68 3.25 -20.78
CA LEU A 1160 -44.27 1.93 -20.30
C LEU A 1160 -45.49 1.04 -19.99
N PRO A 1161 -45.48 -0.25 -20.37
CA PRO A 1161 -46.48 -1.19 -19.90
C PRO A 1161 -46.41 -1.32 -18.36
N GLY A 1162 -47.55 -1.12 -17.68
CA GLY A 1162 -47.63 -1.22 -16.22
C GLY A 1162 -47.51 0.11 -15.47
N TYR A 1163 -47.29 1.23 -16.17
CA TYR A 1163 -47.38 2.58 -15.60
C TYR A 1163 -48.43 3.37 -16.40
N ASP A 1164 -49.44 3.92 -15.72
CA ASP A 1164 -50.43 4.83 -16.33
C ASP A 1164 -49.85 6.25 -16.47
N CYS A 1165 -48.69 6.37 -17.11
CA CYS A 1165 -47.94 7.63 -17.25
C CYS A 1165 -47.41 7.78 -18.69
N PRO A 1166 -47.94 8.73 -19.48
CA PRO A 1166 -47.50 8.94 -20.86
C PRO A 1166 -46.13 9.62 -20.94
N ASN A 1167 -45.84 10.57 -20.03
CA ASN A 1167 -44.58 11.29 -19.97
C ASN A 1167 -43.70 10.79 -18.81
N LEU A 1168 -43.16 9.58 -18.96
CA LEU A 1168 -42.22 9.04 -17.97
C LEU A 1168 -40.85 9.69 -18.11
N LEU A 1169 -40.38 10.32 -17.04
CA LEU A 1169 -39.06 10.92 -16.93
C LEU A 1169 -38.16 10.08 -16.01
N ILE A 1170 -36.91 9.87 -16.40
CA ILE A 1170 -35.90 9.18 -15.59
C ILE A 1170 -34.79 10.16 -15.27
N SER A 1171 -34.38 10.23 -14.01
CA SER A 1171 -33.23 11.00 -13.56
C SER A 1171 -32.23 10.14 -12.79
N SER A 1172 -30.94 10.38 -12.99
CA SER A 1172 -29.88 9.82 -12.15
C SER A 1172 -29.18 10.90 -11.35
N SER A 1173 -28.68 10.55 -10.17
CA SER A 1173 -27.98 11.49 -9.28
C SER A 1173 -26.72 10.87 -8.67
N PHE A 1174 -25.86 11.74 -8.14
CA PHE A 1174 -24.77 11.36 -7.25
C PHE A 1174 -25.23 10.81 -5.89
N ASP A 1175 -26.54 10.81 -5.59
CA ASP A 1175 -27.10 10.14 -4.42
C ASP A 1175 -27.29 8.62 -4.61
N GLU A 1176 -26.71 8.06 -5.67
CA GLU A 1176 -26.76 6.65 -6.09
C GLU A 1176 -28.16 6.15 -6.51
N THR A 1177 -29.15 7.05 -6.56
CA THR A 1177 -30.50 6.71 -6.97
C THR A 1177 -30.77 7.08 -8.42
N ILE A 1178 -31.60 6.25 -9.04
CA ILE A 1178 -32.25 6.54 -10.31
C ILE A 1178 -33.74 6.62 -10.02
N ARG A 1179 -34.36 7.77 -10.31
CA ARG A 1179 -35.76 8.01 -10.03
C ARG A 1179 -36.57 8.04 -11.31
N LEU A 1180 -37.72 7.38 -11.27
CA LEU A 1180 -38.74 7.41 -12.31
C LEU A 1180 -39.84 8.37 -11.84
N TRP A 1181 -40.18 9.32 -12.70
CA TRP A 1181 -41.13 10.38 -12.43
C TRP A 1181 -42.24 10.37 -13.47
N ASP A 1182 -43.43 10.68 -13.00
CA ASP A 1182 -44.48 11.17 -13.87
C ASP A 1182 -44.25 12.67 -14.10
N ALA A 1183 -43.92 13.05 -15.34
CA ALA A 1183 -43.62 14.44 -15.65
C ALA A 1183 -44.87 15.33 -15.74
N ASP A 1184 -46.07 14.75 -15.85
CA ASP A 1184 -47.32 15.51 -15.85
C ASP A 1184 -47.77 15.86 -14.43
N THR A 1185 -47.57 14.94 -13.48
CA THR A 1185 -47.95 15.15 -12.06
C THR A 1185 -46.80 15.58 -11.15
N GLY A 1186 -45.55 15.39 -11.57
CA GLY A 1186 -44.36 15.64 -10.76
C GLY A 1186 -44.13 14.60 -9.65
N THR A 1187 -44.83 13.46 -9.69
CA THR A 1187 -44.72 12.44 -8.64
C THR A 1187 -43.62 11.43 -8.93
N CYS A 1188 -42.89 11.00 -7.88
CA CYS A 1188 -41.91 9.92 -7.98
C CYS A 1188 -42.64 8.57 -7.97
N LEU A 1189 -42.56 7.83 -9.08
CA LEU A 1189 -43.23 6.53 -9.26
C LEU A 1189 -42.40 5.36 -8.73
N LYS A 1190 -41.08 5.42 -8.92
CA LYS A 1190 -40.16 4.33 -8.54
C LYS A 1190 -38.75 4.84 -8.32
N ILE A 1191 -38.04 4.20 -7.41
CA ILE A 1191 -36.61 4.43 -7.15
C ILE A 1191 -35.88 3.13 -7.49
N LEU A 1192 -34.92 3.20 -8.41
CA LEU A 1192 -33.99 2.14 -8.73
C LEU A 1192 -32.64 2.51 -8.11
N ARG A 1193 -31.96 1.51 -7.57
CA ARG A 1193 -30.60 1.65 -7.04
C ARG A 1193 -29.85 0.32 -7.22
N PRO A 1194 -28.54 0.34 -7.46
CA PRO A 1194 -27.74 -0.89 -7.44
C PRO A 1194 -27.88 -1.59 -6.09
N ASP A 1195 -27.89 -2.92 -6.11
CA ASP A 1195 -27.78 -3.67 -4.86
C ASP A 1195 -26.48 -3.25 -4.17
N ARG A 1196 -26.62 -2.74 -2.96
CA ARG A 1196 -25.48 -2.39 -2.12
C ARG A 1196 -24.83 -3.68 -1.66
N ILE A 1197 -23.53 -3.64 -1.34
CA ILE A 1197 -22.76 -4.85 -0.99
C ILE A 1197 -23.35 -5.66 0.17
N TYR A 1198 -24.14 -5.04 1.05
CA TYR A 1198 -24.81 -5.67 2.18
C TYR A 1198 -26.35 -5.61 2.07
N GLU A 1199 -26.89 -5.52 0.85
CA GLU A 1199 -28.33 -5.39 0.63
C GLU A 1199 -29.12 -6.54 1.28
N GLY A 1200 -30.02 -6.20 2.20
CA GLY A 1200 -30.84 -7.17 2.91
C GLY A 1200 -30.09 -7.98 3.97
N MET A 1201 -28.83 -7.66 4.30
CA MET A 1201 -28.07 -8.30 5.36
C MET A 1201 -28.76 -8.09 6.72
N ASN A 1202 -29.18 -9.17 7.38
CA ASN A 1202 -29.94 -9.08 8.63
C ASN A 1202 -28.99 -9.02 9.84
N LEU A 1203 -28.93 -7.88 10.54
CA LEU A 1203 -28.15 -7.65 11.76
C LEU A 1203 -29.03 -7.43 13.00
N VAL A 1204 -30.29 -7.84 12.96
CA VAL A 1204 -31.24 -7.67 14.08
C VAL A 1204 -30.67 -8.31 15.36
N ASN A 1205 -30.60 -7.54 16.44
CA ASN A 1205 -30.00 -7.93 17.74
C ASN A 1205 -28.53 -8.38 17.69
N ALA A 1206 -27.75 -7.96 16.69
CA ALA A 1206 -26.31 -8.23 16.66
C ALA A 1206 -25.55 -7.40 17.72
N SER A 1207 -24.50 -7.99 18.30
CA SER A 1207 -23.62 -7.34 19.29
C SER A 1207 -22.20 -7.12 18.77
N GLY A 1208 -21.45 -6.20 19.39
CA GLY A 1208 -20.04 -5.94 19.02
C GLY A 1208 -19.81 -4.94 17.89
N LEU A 1209 -20.88 -4.26 17.43
CA LEU A 1209 -20.83 -3.15 16.47
C LEU A 1209 -21.03 -1.82 17.19
N THR A 1210 -20.25 -0.81 16.81
CA THR A 1210 -20.45 0.58 17.25
C THR A 1210 -21.68 1.20 16.56
N GLU A 1211 -22.26 2.25 17.14
CA GLU A 1211 -23.40 2.95 16.51
C GLU A 1211 -23.04 3.58 15.16
N ALA A 1212 -21.79 4.05 15.01
CA ALA A 1212 -21.29 4.57 13.74
C ALA A 1212 -21.18 3.48 12.66
N GLU A 1213 -20.71 2.27 13.01
CA GLU A 1213 -20.68 1.11 12.11
C GLU A 1213 -22.09 0.66 11.74
N LYS A 1214 -23.03 0.58 12.70
CA LYS A 1214 -24.44 0.26 12.40
C LYS A 1214 -25.02 1.23 11.38
N LEU A 1215 -24.80 2.52 11.54
CA LEU A 1215 -25.27 3.53 10.60
C LEU A 1215 -24.60 3.35 9.21
N THR A 1216 -23.30 3.04 9.15
CA THR A 1216 -22.63 2.69 7.87
C THR A 1216 -23.26 1.45 7.22
N LEU A 1217 -23.53 0.42 8.00
CA LEU A 1217 -24.06 -0.84 7.49
C LEU A 1217 -25.51 -0.66 6.99
N GLN A 1218 -26.31 0.17 7.66
CA GLN A 1218 -27.63 0.59 7.16
C GLN A 1218 -27.52 1.36 5.84
N THR A 1219 -26.56 2.29 5.71
CA THR A 1219 -26.32 2.99 4.43
C THR A 1219 -25.82 2.05 3.35
N LEU A 1220 -25.18 0.94 3.70
CA LEU A 1220 -24.74 -0.13 2.80
C LEU A 1220 -25.79 -1.24 2.58
N GLY A 1221 -27.03 -1.05 3.05
CA GLY A 1221 -28.18 -1.91 2.73
C GLY A 1221 -28.52 -2.96 3.79
N ALA A 1222 -27.84 -2.97 4.93
CA ALA A 1222 -28.14 -3.87 6.03
C ALA A 1222 -29.43 -3.49 6.77
N ILE A 1223 -30.16 -4.49 7.24
CA ILE A 1223 -31.35 -4.38 8.07
C ILE A 1223 -30.90 -4.48 9.52
N ILE A 1224 -30.97 -3.38 10.25
CA ILE A 1224 -30.60 -3.30 11.66
C ILE A 1224 -31.81 -2.80 12.44
N SER A 1225 -32.21 -3.54 13.48
CA SER A 1225 -33.27 -3.13 14.42
C SER A 1225 -32.83 -3.33 15.85
#